data_AF-A0AAF0DQW5-F1
#
_entry.id   AF-A0AAF0DQW5-F1
#
_cell.length_a   1.000
_cell.length_b   1.000
_cell.length_c   1.000
_cell.angle_alpha   90.00
_cell.angle_beta   90.00
_cell.angle_gamma   90.00
#
_symmetry.space_group_name_H-M   'P 1'
#
loop_
_entity.id
_entity.type
_entity.pdbx_description
1 polymer ?
#
loop_
_entity_poly.entity_id
_entity_poly.type
_entity_poly.pdbx_seq_one_letter_code
_entity_poly.pdbx_strand_id
1 'polypeptide(L)'
;MGSTLALFWSLADVDKDARIGASDALVQTLLEQQIDESAAGAPGDAEVAALPDVPDSDVAAAEQRIDEQNASEVAYALRRLVRGLASPRENARLGFAVALSELLGNLSTVSAYDVLVLLLKNTVVHGSMSGQEVRDAQFARLFGIYALVRSRLLYHAASSSLMTFQRTFELLLTIASYKSWLSESCGYVLLESLAPLSHDHVHRPAWAHEALEWVAQRVGSTKYLSPPLLALLATLARIDPSISLEGRIPAPLKSANLLASNNLPVVARVLREATPLYMGSDAVPPTGGTWNTKPPFVWDTLLDAYFTNAVPPNSAPFADFWRVAVDESLFANQASPERKSWGFQVLHYTLQRAPADLLPFLFTPNLMRTWVNQVSVKDRLLHSMAQKTVEYVSDAVKRNPTAGLALVTQLLGEHGRQNFDKVTHTKTIESILSSLDESGIQRYLAYLRGVAYAPTKSDDAKYAATQRQWAADQMLALVRSSLIPKSDAWIRDVLVYLSGFGFFVVKKTPSAPWSEVLEAPTVPFTEEIQALYRLRLQACLTELKNATVNGRPWVLEVTDLLGKMSKDKALLSTALPAAQTRVDAAAGVLRSLQKVAAKESDDAQLAKIRALQTLVAAVKLVTYEDTDESPDLVDPLVDVAKFLFLDKKRAKDESVGAMELLVDALIGLLELSSSFLRAIATQVFSVFSDEMTAQSLDHLIDQFGLNVGGHEDEEDGEEDEEEEEMEEEEEEEEEEDEEDEDEEEDDVNEDQDIDLEVDPVLRSKIEEAFRDSGMAEDDEADGNDEDLFDDDQMAQLDDKLAEIFVQHSGSKRKEREALQRDTALFHNKILDLLEMYAKEQSSNILLVRLAAPLFALAKGAGDVSQQVATRAGQLLRGRICRSKEQPHGDLDVALVEEELRAMHTYVRASQDVALSELAGLVSQFYTKVLLRNSHDGLKIACSLYEETLNDFLQRKASPVRPAFLLDALRRFPELGWALRGALLEGSRHGARAFRQVQALSMLQAVLQQQQQNDTRQASTDDVLTFMAQVREAVLAVVRAATTSDVLNSQRLKEVLRFTLHAIRITARIAAESDDTGTTMAACWPLPVLQQTAESLQTSDRFQSSTSLHGLMKEMISIVSRTATAPTQTKKRAAPSSVASKGSKKATKKAKAVVE
;
A
#
# COMPACT_ATOMS: atom_id res chain seq x y z
N MET A 1 45.82 41.04 -28.06
CA MET A 1 45.76 41.47 -26.65
C MET A 1 44.33 41.62 -26.14
N GLY A 2 43.46 42.50 -26.68
CA GLY A 2 42.15 42.80 -26.08
C GLY A 2 41.07 41.70 -26.13
N SER A 3 41.01 40.87 -27.18
CA SER A 3 39.97 39.83 -27.33
C SER A 3 40.28 38.54 -26.56
N THR A 4 41.53 38.08 -26.55
CA THR A 4 41.94 36.83 -25.88
C THR A 4 41.84 36.91 -24.35
N LEU A 5 42.10 38.08 -23.75
CA LEU A 5 41.97 38.30 -22.31
C LEU A 5 40.53 38.16 -21.80
N ALA A 6 39.53 38.48 -22.63
CA ALA A 6 38.12 38.34 -22.27
C ALA A 6 37.72 36.87 -22.05
N LEU A 7 38.37 35.94 -22.76
CA LEU A 7 38.05 34.51 -22.73
C LEU A 7 38.52 33.82 -21.43
N PHE A 8 39.38 34.46 -20.63
CA PHE A 8 39.82 33.92 -19.34
C PHE A 8 38.80 34.08 -18.21
N TRP A 9 37.88 35.05 -18.30
CA TRP A 9 36.96 35.36 -17.19
C TRP A 9 35.99 34.21 -16.91
N SER A 10 35.43 33.63 -17.97
CA SER A 10 34.44 32.55 -17.89
C SER A 10 35.05 31.19 -17.54
N LEU A 11 36.38 31.06 -17.47
CA LEU A 11 37.04 29.85 -16.93
C LEU A 11 36.77 29.67 -15.43
N ALA A 12 36.41 30.74 -14.72
CA ALA A 12 36.10 30.71 -13.29
C ALA A 12 34.60 30.65 -12.97
N ASP A 13 33.73 30.47 -13.99
CA ASP A 13 32.28 30.44 -13.82
C ASP A 13 31.84 29.29 -12.90
N VAL A 14 30.69 29.40 -12.23
CA VAL A 14 30.12 28.34 -11.40
C VAL A 14 29.44 27.27 -12.25
N ASP A 15 28.90 27.67 -13.41
CA ASP A 15 28.28 26.73 -14.34
C ASP A 15 29.34 25.89 -15.09
N LYS A 16 29.10 24.57 -15.19
CA LYS A 16 30.04 23.64 -15.80
C LYS A 16 30.13 23.84 -17.31
N ASP A 17 29.00 24.04 -17.97
CA ASP A 17 28.96 24.13 -19.43
C ASP A 17 29.54 25.46 -19.92
N ALA A 18 29.29 26.55 -19.18
CA ALA A 18 29.95 27.84 -19.41
C ALA A 18 31.48 27.75 -19.30
N ARG A 19 32.03 27.01 -18.32
CA ARG A 19 33.48 26.80 -18.19
C ARG A 19 34.07 25.98 -19.35
N ILE A 20 33.36 24.94 -19.80
CA ILE A 20 33.81 24.12 -20.94
C ILE A 20 33.81 24.96 -22.21
N GLY A 21 32.71 25.66 -22.51
CA GLY A 21 32.62 26.53 -23.69
C GLY A 21 33.66 27.66 -23.69
N ALA A 22 33.99 28.22 -22.52
CA ALA A 22 35.06 29.21 -22.39
C ALA A 22 36.45 28.61 -22.62
N SER A 23 36.69 27.37 -22.18
CA SER A 23 37.94 26.64 -22.43
C SER A 23 38.11 26.38 -23.92
N ASP A 24 37.08 25.88 -24.59
CA ASP A 24 37.09 25.60 -26.03
C ASP A 24 37.35 26.88 -26.85
N ALA A 25 36.63 27.97 -26.55
CA ALA A 25 36.81 29.24 -27.24
C ALA A 25 38.21 29.83 -27.05
N LEU A 26 38.77 29.74 -25.83
CA LEU A 26 40.13 30.17 -25.54
C LEU A 26 41.16 29.34 -26.32
N VAL A 27 41.05 28.01 -26.26
CA VAL A 27 41.99 27.09 -26.92
C VAL A 27 41.95 27.29 -28.43
N GLN A 28 40.77 27.32 -29.05
CA GLN A 28 40.62 27.53 -30.49
C GLN A 28 41.25 28.86 -30.93
N THR A 29 40.99 29.96 -30.20
CA THR A 29 41.56 31.27 -30.51
C THR A 29 43.08 31.29 -30.41
N LEU A 30 43.65 30.55 -29.44
CA LEU A 30 45.10 30.47 -29.25
C LEU A 30 45.78 29.61 -30.33
N LEU A 31 45.14 28.50 -30.74
CA LEU A 31 45.64 27.64 -31.82
C LEU A 31 45.63 28.37 -33.18
N GLU A 32 44.58 29.15 -33.46
CA GLU A 32 44.52 30.00 -34.68
C GLU A 32 45.63 31.07 -34.72
N GLN A 33 46.15 31.47 -33.56
CA GLN A 33 47.22 32.47 -33.43
C GLN A 33 48.62 31.85 -33.49
N GLN A 34 48.75 30.53 -33.43
CA GLN A 34 50.01 29.81 -33.57
C GLN A 34 50.26 29.54 -35.07
N ILE A 35 51.28 30.18 -35.65
CA ILE A 35 51.51 30.22 -37.11
C ILE A 35 52.64 29.27 -37.56
N ASP A 36 53.59 28.93 -36.69
CA ASP A 36 54.74 28.07 -37.00
C ASP A 36 54.77 26.85 -36.05
N GLU A 37 54.89 25.64 -36.61
CA GLU A 37 54.84 24.36 -35.89
C GLU A 37 56.21 23.64 -35.91
N SER A 38 57.26 24.28 -35.41
CA SER A 38 58.49 23.53 -35.10
C SER A 38 58.29 22.80 -33.77
N ALA A 39 58.30 21.46 -33.79
CA ALA A 39 58.16 20.68 -32.56
C ALA A 39 59.25 21.04 -31.55
N ALA A 40 58.86 21.32 -30.31
CA ALA A 40 59.79 21.57 -29.22
C ALA A 40 60.57 20.30 -28.90
N GLY A 41 61.90 20.37 -29.05
CA GLY A 41 62.78 19.30 -28.60
C GLY A 41 62.83 19.25 -27.07
N ALA A 42 62.67 18.07 -26.48
CA ALA A 42 62.92 17.86 -25.07
C ALA A 42 64.42 18.11 -24.75
N PRO A 43 64.75 18.74 -23.61
CA PRO A 43 66.12 18.82 -23.14
C PRO A 43 66.70 17.41 -22.91
N GLY A 44 68.00 17.25 -23.11
CA GLY A 44 68.67 15.95 -22.93
C GLY A 44 68.63 15.49 -21.47
N ASP A 45 68.69 14.17 -21.22
CA ASP A 45 68.57 13.62 -19.87
C ASP A 45 69.61 14.15 -18.86
N ALA A 46 70.77 14.64 -19.35
CA ALA A 46 71.81 15.27 -18.53
C ALA A 46 71.47 16.69 -18.03
N GLU A 47 70.46 17.34 -18.61
CA GLU A 47 70.05 18.72 -18.32
C GLU A 47 68.87 18.80 -17.32
N VAL A 48 68.33 17.66 -16.88
CA VAL A 48 67.17 17.59 -15.97
C VAL A 48 67.65 17.52 -14.51
N ALA A 49 67.54 18.62 -13.77
CA ALA A 49 67.90 18.69 -12.35
C ALA A 49 66.99 17.86 -11.42
N ALA A 50 67.56 17.33 -10.33
CA ALA A 50 66.87 16.53 -9.31
C ALA A 50 65.98 17.39 -8.38
N LEU A 51 64.92 16.78 -7.83
CA LEU A 51 63.91 17.39 -6.96
C LEU A 51 64.45 17.99 -5.64
N PRO A 52 63.75 18.96 -5.01
CA PRO A 52 62.44 19.53 -5.38
C PRO A 52 62.48 20.91 -6.07
N ASP A 53 63.62 21.57 -6.12
CA ASP A 53 63.74 22.94 -6.65
C ASP A 53 64.13 22.95 -8.12
N VAL A 54 63.66 23.95 -8.86
CA VAL A 54 64.13 24.23 -10.23
C VAL A 54 65.12 25.39 -10.14
N PRO A 55 66.37 25.23 -10.60
CA PRO A 55 67.32 26.33 -10.57
C PRO A 55 66.88 27.46 -11.52
N ASP A 56 67.20 28.71 -11.17
CA ASP A 56 66.80 29.89 -11.95
C ASP A 56 67.30 29.84 -13.41
N SER A 57 68.40 29.13 -13.68
CA SER A 57 68.91 28.87 -15.03
C SER A 57 67.94 28.07 -15.88
N ASP A 58 67.32 27.03 -15.31
CA ASP A 58 66.39 26.14 -16.01
C ASP A 58 65.07 26.85 -16.25
N VAL A 59 64.64 27.68 -15.29
CA VAL A 59 63.48 28.56 -15.44
C VAL A 59 63.68 29.54 -16.60
N ALA A 60 64.84 30.22 -16.64
CA ALA A 60 65.15 31.16 -17.70
C ALA A 60 65.21 30.47 -19.08
N ALA A 61 65.83 29.29 -19.15
CA ALA A 61 65.91 28.51 -20.38
C ALA A 61 64.53 28.01 -20.87
N ALA A 62 63.67 27.56 -19.96
CA ALA A 62 62.31 27.13 -20.30
C ALA A 62 61.45 28.32 -20.77
N GLU A 63 61.50 29.47 -20.09
CA GLU A 63 60.79 30.67 -20.52
C GLU A 63 61.28 31.19 -21.87
N GLN A 64 62.60 31.14 -22.11
CA GLN A 64 63.18 31.49 -23.40
C GLN A 64 62.67 30.58 -24.52
N ARG A 65 62.69 29.25 -24.34
CA ARG A 65 62.14 28.32 -25.34
C ARG A 65 60.66 28.55 -25.60
N ILE A 66 59.86 28.76 -24.54
CA ILE A 66 58.43 29.05 -24.68
C ILE A 66 58.20 30.33 -25.48
N ASP A 67 58.94 31.40 -25.19
CA ASP A 67 58.79 32.70 -25.88
C ASP A 67 59.34 32.67 -27.33
N GLU A 68 60.36 31.86 -27.63
CA GLU A 68 60.94 31.72 -28.98
C GLU A 68 60.11 30.82 -29.92
N GLN A 69 59.45 29.79 -29.38
CA GLN A 69 58.74 28.76 -30.17
C GLN A 69 57.22 29.00 -30.26
N ASN A 70 56.68 29.97 -29.52
CA ASN A 70 55.24 30.22 -29.47
C ASN A 70 54.91 31.68 -29.79
N ALA A 71 53.74 31.93 -30.37
CA ALA A 71 53.23 33.28 -30.52
C ALA A 71 53.09 33.95 -29.14
N SER A 72 53.27 35.28 -29.08
CA SER A 72 53.30 36.02 -27.81
C SER A 72 52.04 35.83 -26.95
N GLU A 73 50.87 35.67 -27.60
CA GLU A 73 49.59 35.41 -26.92
C GLU A 73 49.51 33.98 -26.36
N VAL A 74 50.09 32.99 -27.06
CA VAL A 74 50.17 31.59 -26.61
C VAL A 74 51.14 31.46 -25.43
N ALA A 75 52.33 32.05 -25.52
CA ALA A 75 53.30 32.09 -24.43
C ALA A 75 52.74 32.79 -23.18
N TYR A 76 52.00 33.89 -23.37
CA TYR A 76 51.27 34.57 -22.29
C TYR A 76 50.18 33.68 -21.69
N ALA A 77 49.38 33.03 -22.54
CA ALA A 77 48.28 32.16 -22.11
C ALA A 77 48.78 30.97 -21.32
N LEU A 78 49.86 30.29 -21.74
CA LEU A 78 50.50 29.20 -21.00
C LEU A 78 50.92 29.63 -19.60
N ARG A 79 51.61 30.78 -19.47
CA ARG A 79 52.00 31.34 -18.16
C ARG A 79 50.79 31.69 -17.31
N ARG A 80 49.74 32.26 -17.90
CA ARG A 80 48.51 32.62 -17.21
C ARG A 80 47.71 31.40 -16.75
N LEU A 81 47.60 30.37 -17.59
CA LEU A 81 46.92 29.12 -17.28
C LEU A 81 47.62 28.39 -16.14
N VAL A 82 48.96 28.23 -16.21
CA VAL A 82 49.76 27.60 -15.14
C VAL A 82 49.64 28.37 -13.82
N ARG A 83 49.71 29.70 -13.83
CA ARG A 83 49.50 30.52 -12.62
C ARG A 83 48.08 30.40 -12.07
N GLY A 84 47.08 30.30 -12.95
CA GLY A 84 45.67 30.18 -12.58
C GLY A 84 45.34 28.89 -11.81
N LEU A 85 46.16 27.85 -11.92
CA LEU A 85 46.00 26.59 -11.18
C LEU A 85 46.14 26.76 -9.66
N ALA A 86 46.87 27.78 -9.19
CA ALA A 86 47.01 28.12 -7.77
C ALA A 86 45.91 29.08 -7.27
N SER A 87 44.83 29.25 -8.03
CA SER A 87 43.70 30.06 -7.61
C SER A 87 43.05 29.48 -6.34
N PRO A 88 42.64 30.32 -5.36
CA PRO A 88 41.88 29.87 -4.19
C PRO A 88 40.45 29.45 -4.54
N ARG A 89 39.94 29.83 -5.72
CA ARG A 89 38.59 29.48 -6.19
C ARG A 89 38.62 28.11 -6.89
N GLU A 90 37.87 27.15 -6.36
CA GLU A 90 37.80 25.77 -6.89
C GLU A 90 37.40 25.71 -8.38
N ASN A 91 36.32 26.40 -8.76
CA ASN A 91 35.84 26.41 -10.14
C ASN A 91 36.87 26.97 -11.12
N ALA A 92 37.63 27.98 -10.68
CA ALA A 92 38.72 28.53 -11.48
C ALA A 92 39.81 27.48 -11.69
N ARG A 93 40.26 26.78 -10.64
CA ARG A 93 41.29 25.73 -10.77
C ARG A 93 40.90 24.67 -11.81
N LEU A 94 39.63 24.24 -11.78
CA LEU A 94 39.10 23.28 -12.75
C LEU A 94 39.09 23.84 -14.19
N GLY A 95 38.58 25.05 -14.41
CA GLY A 95 38.56 25.65 -15.75
C GLY A 95 39.96 25.91 -16.31
N PHE A 96 40.88 26.41 -15.47
CA PHE A 96 42.30 26.59 -15.83
C PHE A 96 42.98 25.26 -16.17
N ALA A 97 42.71 24.18 -15.42
CA ALA A 97 43.26 22.86 -15.69
C ALA A 97 42.73 22.24 -16.99
N VAL A 98 41.43 22.38 -17.28
CA VAL A 98 40.81 21.91 -18.52
C VAL A 98 41.40 22.65 -19.73
N ALA A 99 41.39 23.99 -19.71
CA ALA A 99 41.95 24.79 -20.80
C ALA A 99 43.44 24.52 -21.02
N LEU A 100 44.22 24.30 -19.95
CA LEU A 100 45.63 23.91 -20.06
C LEU A 100 45.80 22.51 -20.67
N SER A 101 44.98 21.53 -20.25
CA SER A 101 45.03 20.16 -20.79
C SER A 101 44.76 20.12 -22.29
N GLU A 102 43.70 20.83 -22.73
CA GLU A 102 43.32 20.90 -24.14
C GLU A 102 44.33 21.69 -24.98
N LEU A 103 44.84 22.81 -24.47
CA LEU A 103 45.87 23.58 -25.17
C LEU A 103 47.14 22.74 -25.37
N LEU A 104 47.64 22.08 -24.32
CA LEU A 104 48.84 21.24 -24.40
C LEU A 104 48.64 20.00 -25.28
N GLY A 105 47.41 19.49 -25.39
CA GLY A 105 47.11 18.34 -26.27
C GLY A 105 47.19 18.68 -27.76
N ASN A 106 47.11 19.96 -28.11
CA ASN A 106 47.12 20.45 -29.49
C ASN A 106 48.38 21.25 -29.85
N LEU A 107 49.28 21.53 -28.88
CA LEU A 107 50.53 22.23 -29.12
C LEU A 107 51.71 21.25 -29.27
N SER A 108 52.45 21.38 -30.37
CA SER A 108 53.72 20.68 -30.59
C SER A 108 54.94 21.50 -30.17
N THR A 109 54.75 22.79 -29.87
CA THR A 109 55.78 23.84 -29.66
C THR A 109 56.19 24.02 -28.20
N VAL A 110 55.83 23.09 -27.31
CA VAL A 110 56.21 23.12 -25.89
C VAL A 110 56.57 21.71 -25.44
N SER A 111 57.59 21.57 -24.58
CA SER A 111 57.94 20.29 -23.97
C SER A 111 57.24 20.07 -22.61
N ALA A 112 57.03 18.80 -22.24
CA ALA A 112 56.51 18.45 -20.91
C ALA A 112 57.42 18.98 -19.79
N TYR A 113 58.73 19.01 -20.03
CA TYR A 113 59.72 19.56 -19.11
C TYR A 113 59.53 21.07 -18.90
N ASP A 114 59.34 21.84 -19.96
CA ASP A 114 59.18 23.31 -19.87
C ASP A 114 57.93 23.70 -19.09
N VAL A 115 56.82 23.00 -19.32
CA VAL A 115 55.57 23.19 -18.56
C VAL A 115 55.77 22.80 -17.09
N LEU A 116 56.46 21.69 -16.82
CA LEU A 116 56.75 21.24 -15.46
C LEU A 116 57.63 22.25 -14.70
N VAL A 117 58.66 22.80 -15.36
CA VAL A 117 59.50 23.88 -14.82
C VAL A 117 58.66 25.11 -14.50
N LEU A 118 57.82 25.54 -15.44
CA LEU A 118 56.94 26.68 -15.25
C LEU A 118 55.95 26.45 -14.11
N LEU A 119 55.41 25.23 -13.96
CA LEU A 119 54.53 24.85 -12.87
C LEU A 119 55.24 24.94 -11.51
N LEU A 120 56.45 24.39 -11.40
CA LEU A 120 57.22 24.41 -10.16
C LEU A 120 57.64 25.83 -9.76
N LYS A 121 58.05 26.66 -10.73
CA LYS A 121 58.33 28.10 -10.53
C LYS A 121 57.15 28.84 -9.90
N ASN A 122 55.94 28.60 -10.39
CA ASN A 122 54.75 29.31 -9.93
C ASN A 122 54.10 28.67 -8.67
N THR A 123 54.69 27.60 -8.12
CA THR A 123 54.15 26.88 -6.95
C THR A 123 55.20 26.65 -5.86
N VAL A 124 56.21 27.53 -5.75
CA VAL A 124 57.23 27.44 -4.70
C VAL A 124 56.59 27.68 -3.33
N VAL A 125 56.93 26.83 -2.36
CA VAL A 125 56.41 26.90 -0.99
C VAL A 125 57.51 27.43 -0.06
N HIS A 126 57.25 28.53 0.64
CA HIS A 126 58.17 29.12 1.62
C HIS A 126 57.54 29.17 3.01
N GLY A 127 58.36 29.21 4.07
CA GLY A 127 57.92 29.10 5.47
C GLY A 127 57.01 30.23 5.98
N SER A 128 56.89 31.35 5.25
CA SER A 128 56.02 32.48 5.56
C SER A 128 54.61 32.39 4.96
N MET A 129 54.32 31.36 4.15
CA MET A 129 53.02 31.20 3.47
C MET A 129 51.94 30.70 4.41
N SER A 130 50.71 31.18 4.22
CA SER A 130 49.53 30.69 4.94
C SER A 130 49.20 29.24 4.55
N GLY A 131 48.52 28.51 5.45
CA GLY A 131 48.11 27.13 5.17
C GLY A 131 47.20 26.99 3.94
N GLN A 132 46.45 28.03 3.58
CA GLN A 132 45.62 28.08 2.38
C GLN A 132 46.47 28.25 1.11
N GLU A 133 47.46 29.14 1.11
CA GLU A 133 48.36 29.31 -0.04
C GLU A 133 49.20 28.06 -0.30
N VAL A 134 49.67 27.39 0.76
CA VAL A 134 50.37 26.09 0.62
C VAL A 134 49.42 25.05 0.01
N ARG A 135 48.16 25.01 0.45
CA ARG A 135 47.14 24.10 -0.09
C ARG A 135 46.89 24.36 -1.58
N ASP A 136 46.70 25.62 -1.97
CA ASP A 136 46.44 26.01 -3.35
C ASP A 136 47.65 25.71 -4.26
N ALA A 137 48.88 25.87 -3.76
CA ALA A 137 50.09 25.45 -4.46
C ALA A 137 50.16 23.92 -4.69
N GLN A 138 49.77 23.11 -3.70
CA GLN A 138 49.72 21.65 -3.88
C GLN A 138 48.65 21.21 -4.89
N PHE A 139 47.46 21.84 -4.86
CA PHE A 139 46.44 21.62 -5.88
C PHE A 139 46.94 22.03 -7.27
N ALA A 140 47.62 23.16 -7.38
CA ALA A 140 48.18 23.61 -8.65
C ALA A 140 49.15 22.58 -9.23
N ARG A 141 50.06 22.04 -8.40
CA ARG A 141 50.97 20.97 -8.81
C ARG A 141 50.22 19.71 -9.26
N LEU A 142 49.21 19.27 -8.51
CA LEU A 142 48.38 18.12 -8.87
C LEU A 142 47.67 18.32 -10.21
N PHE A 143 46.95 19.43 -10.39
CA PHE A 143 46.21 19.72 -11.61
C PHE A 143 47.12 19.99 -12.81
N GLY A 144 48.27 20.63 -12.61
CA GLY A 144 49.26 20.86 -13.67
C GLY A 144 49.88 19.56 -14.15
N ILE A 145 50.21 18.64 -13.25
CA ILE A 145 50.66 17.30 -13.60
C ILE A 145 49.54 16.50 -14.27
N TYR A 146 48.31 16.60 -13.77
CA TYR A 146 47.16 15.96 -14.41
C TYR A 146 46.96 16.46 -15.84
N ALA A 147 47.15 17.77 -16.09
CA ALA A 147 47.10 18.33 -17.44
C ALA A 147 48.19 17.77 -18.36
N LEU A 148 49.42 17.55 -17.86
CA LEU A 148 50.49 16.88 -18.62
C LEU A 148 50.15 15.43 -18.97
N VAL A 149 49.53 14.69 -18.04
CA VAL A 149 49.09 13.31 -18.26
C VAL A 149 47.95 13.25 -19.27
N ARG A 150 46.92 14.10 -19.11
CA ARG A 150 45.71 14.11 -19.95
C ARG A 150 45.97 14.61 -21.36
N SER A 151 46.79 15.65 -21.52
CA SER A 151 47.23 16.16 -22.84
C SER A 151 48.11 15.18 -23.63
N ARG A 152 48.57 14.10 -22.99
CA ARG A 152 49.56 13.14 -23.52
C ARG A 152 50.95 13.72 -23.81
N LEU A 153 51.18 15.00 -23.50
CA LEU A 153 52.47 15.65 -23.72
C LEU A 153 53.61 14.93 -22.99
N LEU A 154 53.34 14.34 -21.82
CA LEU A 154 54.31 13.57 -21.03
C LEU A 154 54.87 12.32 -21.75
N TYR A 155 54.23 11.84 -22.83
CA TYR A 155 54.58 10.60 -23.52
C TYR A 155 55.12 10.82 -24.93
N HIS A 156 55.05 12.04 -25.46
CA HIS A 156 55.42 12.32 -26.83
C HIS A 156 56.96 12.27 -27.02
N ALA A 157 57.43 11.51 -28.01
CA ALA A 157 58.85 11.18 -28.15
C ALA A 157 59.76 12.40 -28.43
N ALA A 158 59.24 13.44 -29.08
CA ALA A 158 60.01 14.66 -29.36
C ALA A 158 60.09 15.62 -28.17
N SER A 159 59.12 15.57 -27.25
CA SER A 159 58.85 16.64 -26.28
C SER A 159 58.80 16.16 -24.81
N SER A 160 59.17 14.92 -24.53
CA SER A 160 59.30 14.37 -23.16
C SER A 160 60.40 13.30 -23.06
N SER A 161 60.85 13.01 -21.83
CA SER A 161 61.90 12.03 -21.51
C SER A 161 61.51 11.14 -20.32
N LEU A 162 62.23 10.01 -20.15
CA LEU A 162 62.07 9.13 -18.98
C LEU A 162 62.26 9.90 -17.67
N MET A 163 63.27 10.76 -17.59
CA MET A 163 63.56 11.58 -16.40
C MET A 163 62.41 12.55 -16.09
N THR A 164 61.78 13.12 -17.12
CA THR A 164 60.62 14.01 -16.94
C THR A 164 59.43 13.24 -16.36
N PHE A 165 59.14 12.05 -16.90
CA PHE A 165 58.12 11.15 -16.35
C PHE A 165 58.41 10.77 -14.89
N GLN A 166 59.64 10.31 -14.58
CA GLN A 166 60.04 9.93 -13.22
C GLN A 166 59.91 11.11 -12.24
N ARG A 167 60.30 12.32 -12.66
CA ARG A 167 60.16 13.54 -11.87
C ARG A 167 58.70 13.87 -11.58
N THR A 168 57.84 13.80 -12.57
CA THR A 168 56.39 14.00 -12.43
C THR A 168 55.77 12.96 -11.48
N PHE A 169 56.19 11.71 -11.58
CA PHE A 169 55.72 10.63 -10.72
C PHE A 169 56.16 10.81 -9.25
N GLU A 170 57.43 11.16 -8.99
CA GLU A 170 57.92 11.47 -7.64
C GLU A 170 57.24 12.71 -7.04
N LEU A 171 56.94 13.73 -7.84
CA LEU A 171 56.18 14.88 -7.39
C LEU A 171 54.78 14.47 -6.92
N LEU A 172 54.08 13.63 -7.68
CA LEU A 172 52.78 13.09 -7.26
C LEU A 172 52.86 12.27 -5.97
N LEU A 173 53.90 11.43 -5.80
CA LEU A 173 54.14 10.72 -4.54
C LEU A 173 54.39 11.68 -3.37
N THR A 174 55.13 12.77 -3.63
CA THR A 174 55.41 13.81 -2.63
C THR A 174 54.13 14.55 -2.23
N ILE A 175 53.29 14.94 -3.20
CA ILE A 175 52.00 15.61 -2.96
C ILE A 175 51.07 14.67 -2.18
N ALA A 176 51.02 13.39 -2.56
CA ALA A 176 50.22 12.37 -1.86
C ALA A 176 50.62 12.20 -0.38
N SER A 177 51.90 12.45 -0.05
CA SER A 177 52.42 12.36 1.33
C SER A 177 52.17 13.62 2.17
N TYR A 178 51.76 14.74 1.57
CA TYR A 178 51.57 16.01 2.29
C TYR A 178 50.38 15.96 3.27
N LYS A 179 49.21 15.55 2.79
CA LYS A 179 47.99 15.38 3.59
C LYS A 179 47.18 14.20 3.04
N SER A 180 46.52 13.46 3.94
CA SER A 180 45.74 12.26 3.63
C SER A 180 44.66 12.50 2.56
N TRP A 181 43.98 13.64 2.59
CA TRP A 181 42.91 13.98 1.64
C TRP A 181 43.40 14.23 0.20
N LEU A 182 44.68 14.49 -0.04
CA LEU A 182 45.27 14.57 -1.40
C LEU A 182 45.66 13.22 -1.97
N SER A 183 45.85 12.22 -1.11
CA SER A 183 46.41 10.91 -1.46
C SER A 183 45.56 10.20 -2.52
N GLU A 184 44.23 10.25 -2.38
CA GLU A 184 43.31 9.60 -3.32
C GLU A 184 43.36 10.25 -4.72
N SER A 185 43.30 11.58 -4.80
CA SER A 185 43.36 12.29 -6.08
C SER A 185 44.73 12.11 -6.76
N CYS A 186 45.83 12.16 -6.01
CA CYS A 186 47.16 11.88 -6.55
C CYS A 186 47.26 10.43 -7.04
N GLY A 187 46.68 9.49 -6.28
CA GLY A 187 46.58 8.08 -6.64
C GLY A 187 45.89 7.83 -7.97
N TYR A 188 44.78 8.52 -8.20
CA TYR A 188 44.07 8.47 -9.47
C TYR A 188 44.94 8.98 -10.63
N VAL A 189 45.62 10.12 -10.46
CA VAL A 189 46.51 10.67 -11.50
C VAL A 189 47.71 9.76 -11.77
N LEU A 190 48.28 9.14 -10.72
CA LEU A 190 49.35 8.15 -10.86
C LEU A 190 48.91 6.97 -11.73
N LEU A 191 47.68 6.47 -11.58
CA LEU A 191 47.15 5.39 -12.40
C LEU A 191 46.87 5.79 -13.84
N GLU A 192 46.22 6.94 -14.05
CA GLU A 192 46.02 7.51 -15.38
C GLU A 192 47.36 7.68 -16.10
N SER A 193 48.43 7.99 -15.36
CA SER A 193 49.76 8.15 -15.93
C SER A 193 50.40 6.87 -16.47
N LEU A 194 49.94 5.69 -16.02
CA LEU A 194 50.44 4.39 -16.45
C LEU A 194 49.71 3.85 -17.68
N ALA A 195 48.44 4.21 -17.90
CA ALA A 195 47.65 3.72 -19.02
C ALA A 195 48.33 3.83 -20.41
N PRO A 196 48.91 4.98 -20.80
CA PRO A 196 49.63 5.10 -22.09
C PRO A 196 50.97 4.34 -22.16
N LEU A 197 51.45 3.77 -21.05
CA LEU A 197 52.66 2.93 -21.01
C LEU A 197 52.36 1.44 -21.22
N SER A 198 51.08 1.06 -21.29
CA SER A 198 50.62 -0.32 -21.46
C SER A 198 51.24 -0.97 -22.72
N HIS A 199 51.50 -2.27 -22.62
CA HIS A 199 52.17 -3.05 -23.66
C HIS A 199 51.53 -2.89 -25.05
N ASP A 200 50.20 -2.86 -25.11
CA ASP A 200 49.44 -2.85 -26.36
C ASP A 200 49.06 -1.45 -26.86
N HIS A 201 49.59 -0.39 -26.23
CA HIS A 201 49.23 0.99 -26.57
C HIS A 201 49.90 1.46 -27.88
N VAL A 202 49.12 2.01 -28.81
CA VAL A 202 49.57 2.38 -30.18
C VAL A 202 50.73 3.37 -30.19
N HIS A 203 50.74 4.34 -29.27
CA HIS A 203 51.77 5.37 -29.16
C HIS A 203 52.66 5.17 -27.93
N ARG A 204 52.97 3.92 -27.58
CA ARG A 204 53.81 3.58 -26.42
C ARG A 204 55.22 4.22 -26.57
N PRO A 205 55.69 5.00 -25.58
CA PRO A 205 57.05 5.55 -25.61
C PRO A 205 58.12 4.46 -25.61
N ALA A 206 59.27 4.69 -26.25
CA ALA A 206 60.37 3.72 -26.28
C ALA A 206 60.92 3.39 -24.88
N TRP A 207 60.90 4.36 -23.96
CA TRP A 207 61.32 4.23 -22.57
C TRP A 207 60.23 3.63 -21.64
N ALA A 208 59.05 3.26 -22.16
CA ALA A 208 57.91 2.83 -21.34
C ALA A 208 58.22 1.61 -20.46
N HIS A 209 58.98 0.64 -20.97
CA HIS A 209 59.36 -0.54 -20.19
C HIS A 209 60.26 -0.16 -19.00
N GLU A 210 61.28 0.68 -19.24
CA GLU A 210 62.18 1.19 -18.20
C GLU A 210 61.43 2.02 -17.15
N ALA A 211 60.45 2.83 -17.58
CA ALA A 211 59.57 3.56 -16.69
C ALA A 211 58.76 2.62 -15.78
N LEU A 212 58.14 1.58 -16.34
CA LEU A 212 57.33 0.63 -15.55
C LEU A 212 58.20 -0.17 -14.56
N GLU A 213 59.40 -0.57 -14.95
CA GLU A 213 60.35 -1.24 -14.06
C GLU A 213 60.80 -0.32 -12.91
N TRP A 214 61.09 0.94 -13.22
CA TRP A 214 61.39 1.96 -12.21
C TRP A 214 60.19 2.20 -11.28
N VAL A 215 58.97 2.31 -11.80
CA VAL A 215 57.75 2.46 -10.99
C VAL A 215 57.58 1.26 -10.06
N ALA A 216 57.74 0.03 -10.56
CA ALA A 216 57.65 -1.19 -9.76
C ALA A 216 58.67 -1.19 -8.61
N GLN A 217 59.93 -0.85 -8.90
CA GLN A 217 60.98 -0.72 -7.88
C GLN A 217 60.63 0.38 -6.85
N ARG A 218 60.15 1.52 -7.33
CA ARG A 218 59.83 2.67 -6.48
C ARG A 218 58.67 2.36 -5.53
N VAL A 219 57.58 1.81 -6.06
CA VAL A 219 56.43 1.33 -5.28
C VAL A 219 56.85 0.25 -4.27
N GLY A 220 57.68 -0.71 -4.67
CA GLY A 220 58.21 -1.74 -3.78
C GLY A 220 59.04 -1.21 -2.62
N SER A 221 59.73 -0.07 -2.82
CA SER A 221 60.57 0.59 -1.80
C SER A 221 59.80 1.44 -0.77
N THR A 222 58.48 1.59 -0.94
CA THR A 222 57.67 2.41 -0.04
C THR A 222 57.54 1.77 1.35
N LYS A 223 57.46 2.61 2.39
CA LYS A 223 57.32 2.19 3.80
C LYS A 223 55.87 2.20 4.30
N TYR A 224 54.92 2.34 3.39
CA TYR A 224 53.50 2.40 3.72
C TYR A 224 52.67 1.68 2.67
N LEU A 225 51.47 1.25 3.04
CA LEU A 225 50.45 0.73 2.13
C LEU A 225 49.23 1.64 2.14
N SER A 226 48.74 2.04 0.97
CA SER A 226 47.52 2.86 0.84
C SER A 226 46.62 2.31 -0.26
N PRO A 227 45.32 2.65 -0.27
CA PRO A 227 44.41 2.25 -1.35
C PRO A 227 44.94 2.59 -2.75
N PRO A 228 45.49 3.81 -3.01
CA PRO A 228 46.17 4.11 -4.28
C PRO A 228 47.34 3.19 -4.63
N LEU A 229 48.16 2.80 -3.65
CA LEU A 229 49.33 1.95 -3.89
C LEU A 229 48.91 0.52 -4.27
N LEU A 230 47.85 0.01 -3.64
CA LEU A 230 47.25 -1.28 -4.01
C LEU A 230 46.72 -1.24 -5.45
N ALA A 231 46.05 -0.16 -5.84
CA ALA A 231 45.57 0.03 -7.21
C ALA A 231 46.74 0.10 -8.22
N LEU A 232 47.84 0.78 -7.87
CA LEU A 232 49.05 0.83 -8.70
C LEU A 232 49.66 -0.55 -8.91
N LEU A 233 49.82 -1.33 -7.83
CA LEU A 233 50.32 -2.71 -7.92
C LEU A 233 49.43 -3.59 -8.79
N ALA A 234 48.11 -3.52 -8.59
CA ALA A 234 47.14 -4.27 -9.40
C ALA A 234 47.19 -3.85 -10.88
N THR A 235 47.37 -2.56 -11.15
CA THR A 235 47.41 -2.02 -12.51
C THR A 235 48.72 -2.37 -13.22
N LEU A 236 49.87 -2.26 -12.55
CA LEU A 236 51.18 -2.63 -13.10
C LEU A 236 51.19 -4.08 -13.60
N ALA A 237 50.69 -5.01 -12.77
CA ALA A 237 50.60 -6.42 -13.15
C ALA A 237 49.70 -6.68 -14.38
N ARG A 238 48.73 -5.80 -14.63
CA ARG A 238 47.76 -5.92 -15.73
C ARG A 238 48.26 -5.29 -17.04
N ILE A 239 48.90 -4.13 -16.99
CA ILE A 239 49.22 -3.33 -18.19
C ILE A 239 50.46 -3.81 -18.95
N ASP A 240 51.38 -4.49 -18.27
CA ASP A 240 52.55 -5.13 -18.88
C ASP A 240 52.95 -6.38 -18.06
N PRO A 241 52.50 -7.58 -18.46
CA PRO A 241 52.81 -8.83 -17.76
C PRO A 241 54.31 -9.19 -17.71
N SER A 242 55.16 -8.53 -18.51
CA SER A 242 56.61 -8.77 -18.49
C SER A 242 57.30 -8.19 -17.25
N ILE A 243 56.67 -7.24 -16.56
CA ILE A 243 57.21 -6.60 -15.36
C ILE A 243 57.00 -7.51 -14.15
N SER A 244 58.07 -8.16 -13.68
CA SER A 244 58.01 -8.96 -12.46
C SER A 244 57.91 -8.07 -11.22
N LEU A 245 56.90 -8.34 -10.39
CA LEU A 245 56.72 -7.72 -9.06
C LEU A 245 57.37 -8.56 -7.94
N GLU A 246 57.96 -9.71 -8.26
CA GLU A 246 58.63 -10.56 -7.26
C GLU A 246 59.82 -9.82 -6.62
N GLY A 247 59.85 -9.78 -5.28
CA GLY A 247 60.85 -9.01 -4.54
C GLY A 247 60.69 -7.48 -4.61
N ARG A 248 59.67 -6.98 -5.32
CA ARG A 248 59.35 -5.55 -5.49
C ARG A 248 58.00 -5.18 -4.90
N ILE A 249 57.58 -5.89 -3.85
CA ILE A 249 56.36 -5.61 -3.11
C ILE A 249 56.65 -4.94 -1.75
N PRO A 250 55.86 -3.92 -1.35
CA PRO A 250 55.99 -3.32 -0.04
C PRO A 250 55.51 -4.28 1.06
N ALA A 251 56.21 -4.32 2.19
CA ALA A 251 55.80 -5.08 3.37
C ALA A 251 54.46 -4.53 3.94
N PRO A 252 53.57 -5.37 4.51
CA PRO A 252 53.72 -6.79 4.82
C PRO A 252 53.07 -7.71 3.76
N LEU A 253 52.95 -7.27 2.50
CA LEU A 253 52.50 -8.17 1.42
C LEU A 253 53.51 -9.33 1.28
N LYS A 254 52.98 -10.55 1.17
CA LYS A 254 53.75 -11.80 1.16
C LYS A 254 53.88 -12.40 -0.23
N SER A 255 53.04 -11.97 -1.17
CA SER A 255 53.00 -12.46 -2.55
C SER A 255 52.95 -11.29 -3.53
N ALA A 256 53.56 -11.47 -4.71
CA ALA A 256 53.46 -10.54 -5.84
C ALA A 256 52.02 -10.43 -6.37
N ASN A 257 51.24 -11.51 -6.28
CA ASN A 257 49.81 -11.46 -6.59
C ASN A 257 49.05 -10.82 -5.41
N LEU A 258 48.53 -9.61 -5.62
CA LEU A 258 47.78 -8.86 -4.62
C LEU A 258 46.56 -9.61 -4.08
N LEU A 259 45.89 -10.40 -4.93
CA LEU A 259 44.68 -11.15 -4.60
C LEU A 259 44.96 -12.55 -4.03
N ALA A 260 46.22 -12.90 -3.75
CA ALA A 260 46.56 -14.17 -3.11
C ALA A 260 45.96 -14.26 -1.69
N SER A 261 45.56 -15.47 -1.27
CA SER A 261 44.89 -15.70 0.03
C SER A 261 45.69 -15.19 1.23
N ASN A 262 47.03 -15.22 1.16
CA ASN A 262 47.91 -14.74 2.22
C ASN A 262 48.01 -13.19 2.31
N ASN A 263 47.62 -12.48 1.25
CA ASN A 263 47.59 -11.03 1.19
C ASN A 263 46.23 -10.45 1.60
N LEU A 264 45.13 -11.22 1.46
CA LEU A 264 43.77 -10.74 1.74
C LEU A 264 43.59 -10.03 3.10
N PRO A 265 44.14 -10.52 4.24
CA PRO A 265 43.99 -9.82 5.52
C PRO A 265 44.64 -8.43 5.54
N VAL A 266 45.77 -8.28 4.83
CA VAL A 266 46.47 -7.00 4.70
C VAL A 266 45.70 -6.06 3.79
N VAL A 267 45.22 -6.57 2.65
CA VAL A 267 44.38 -5.80 1.70
C VAL A 267 43.11 -5.31 2.38
N ALA A 268 42.39 -6.19 3.07
CA ALA A 268 41.18 -5.85 3.81
C ALA A 268 41.42 -4.76 4.85
N ARG A 269 42.54 -4.82 5.58
CA ARG A 269 42.91 -3.77 6.55
C ARG A 269 43.13 -2.42 5.87
N VAL A 270 43.82 -2.37 4.74
CA VAL A 270 44.07 -1.11 4.00
C VAL A 270 42.76 -0.53 3.46
N LEU A 271 41.87 -1.37 2.91
CA LEU A 271 40.57 -0.95 2.39
C LEU A 271 39.64 -0.45 3.51
N ARG A 272 39.66 -1.11 4.68
CA ARG A 272 38.83 -0.74 5.84
C ARG A 272 39.21 0.60 6.44
N GLU A 273 40.51 0.88 6.57
CA GLU A 273 40.97 2.13 7.18
C GLU A 273 41.05 3.30 6.18
N ALA A 274 41.08 3.01 4.87
CA ALA A 274 41.20 3.98 3.77
C ALA A 274 42.32 5.03 3.95
N THR A 275 43.32 4.72 4.76
CA THR A 275 44.43 5.60 5.14
C THR A 275 45.75 4.86 4.98
N PRO A 276 46.86 5.57 4.75
CA PRO A 276 48.17 4.93 4.63
C PRO A 276 48.56 4.18 5.92
N LEU A 277 48.81 2.88 5.79
CA LEU A 277 49.35 2.02 6.82
C LEU A 277 50.88 2.10 6.80
N TYR A 278 51.45 2.88 7.70
CA TYR A 278 52.91 3.01 7.86
C TYR A 278 53.51 1.84 8.66
N MET A 279 54.70 1.39 8.26
CA MET A 279 55.40 0.26 8.88
C MET A 279 56.61 0.74 9.71
N GLY A 280 56.68 0.36 11.01
CA GLY A 280 57.81 0.65 11.92
C GLY A 280 57.41 0.84 13.40
N SER A 281 58.34 0.69 14.34
CA SER A 281 58.09 0.85 15.79
C SER A 281 57.82 2.30 16.24
N ASP A 282 58.21 3.28 15.42
CA ASP A 282 57.96 4.72 15.63
C ASP A 282 56.76 5.24 14.82
N ALA A 283 55.96 4.35 14.22
CA ALA A 283 54.78 4.74 13.45
C ALA A 283 53.71 5.29 14.39
N VAL A 284 53.50 6.61 14.36
CA VAL A 284 52.35 7.24 15.03
C VAL A 284 51.08 6.62 14.44
N PRO A 285 50.19 6.05 15.26
CA PRO A 285 48.93 5.51 14.76
C PRO A 285 48.18 6.63 14.02
N PRO A 286 47.57 6.33 12.86
CA PRO A 286 46.82 7.34 12.11
C PRO A 286 45.78 7.96 13.04
N THR A 287 45.93 9.25 13.33
CA THR A 287 44.87 10.05 13.94
C THR A 287 43.68 9.99 13.00
N GLY A 288 42.51 9.62 13.53
CA GLY A 288 41.32 9.24 12.76
C GLY A 288 41.18 10.03 11.46
N GLY A 289 41.34 9.31 10.33
CA GLY A 289 41.26 9.92 9.01
C GLY A 289 39.93 10.62 8.83
N THR A 290 39.94 11.75 8.13
CA THR A 290 38.71 12.43 7.68
C THR A 290 37.87 11.42 6.91
N TRP A 291 36.71 11.07 7.46
CA TRP A 291 35.79 10.13 6.81
C TRP A 291 35.37 10.67 5.43
N ASN A 292 35.38 9.80 4.42
CA ASN A 292 34.92 10.12 3.07
C ASN A 292 33.56 9.45 2.80
N THR A 293 32.66 10.16 2.14
CA THR A 293 31.31 9.67 1.80
C THR A 293 31.34 8.48 0.84
N LYS A 294 32.36 8.43 -0.03
CA LYS A 294 32.55 7.37 -1.04
C LYS A 294 33.67 6.40 -0.65
N PRO A 295 33.55 5.11 -0.98
CA PRO A 295 34.63 4.16 -0.81
C PRO A 295 35.79 4.51 -1.77
N PRO A 296 37.05 4.16 -1.42
CA PRO A 296 38.20 4.42 -2.27
C PRO A 296 38.07 3.79 -3.66
N PHE A 297 38.50 4.49 -4.71
CA PHE A 297 38.37 4.00 -6.09
C PHE A 297 39.05 2.64 -6.38
N VAL A 298 39.98 2.18 -5.52
CA VAL A 298 40.66 0.87 -5.68
C VAL A 298 39.68 -0.30 -5.70
N TRP A 299 38.50 -0.16 -5.09
CA TRP A 299 37.45 -1.18 -5.16
C TRP A 299 37.07 -1.51 -6.60
N ASP A 300 36.99 -0.52 -7.48
CA ASP A 300 36.69 -0.74 -8.90
C ASP A 300 37.76 -1.61 -9.56
N THR A 301 39.04 -1.30 -9.29
CA THR A 301 40.18 -2.05 -9.85
C THR A 301 40.21 -3.50 -9.37
N LEU A 302 39.92 -3.75 -8.09
CA LEU A 302 39.94 -5.10 -7.51
C LEU A 302 38.73 -5.93 -7.98
N LEU A 303 37.55 -5.32 -8.04
CA LEU A 303 36.33 -6.00 -8.51
C LEU A 303 36.41 -6.30 -10.01
N ASP A 304 36.93 -5.38 -10.83
CA ASP A 304 37.14 -5.63 -12.27
C ASP A 304 38.06 -6.82 -12.53
N ALA A 305 39.09 -7.02 -11.70
CA ALA A 305 39.98 -8.18 -11.81
C ALA A 305 39.21 -9.50 -11.68
N TYR A 306 38.17 -9.55 -10.83
CA TYR A 306 37.30 -10.72 -10.67
C TYR A 306 36.23 -10.84 -11.77
N PHE A 307 35.63 -9.73 -12.21
CA PHE A 307 34.49 -9.78 -13.14
C PHE A 307 34.90 -9.98 -14.62
N THR A 308 36.11 -9.56 -14.99
CA THR A 308 36.57 -9.64 -16.40
C THR A 308 37.27 -10.96 -16.74
N ASN A 309 37.23 -11.96 -15.85
CA ASN A 309 37.98 -13.23 -15.96
C ASN A 309 39.50 -13.05 -16.18
N ALA A 310 40.03 -11.87 -15.87
CA ALA A 310 41.46 -11.54 -15.90
C ALA A 310 42.14 -11.79 -14.53
N VAL A 311 41.57 -12.71 -13.73
CA VAL A 311 42.08 -13.04 -12.40
C VAL A 311 43.49 -13.61 -12.53
N PRO A 312 44.52 -13.02 -11.89
CA PRO A 312 45.86 -13.56 -11.95
C PRO A 312 45.93 -15.00 -11.41
N PRO A 313 46.82 -15.86 -11.92
CA PRO A 313 47.00 -17.21 -11.38
C PRO A 313 47.36 -17.16 -9.88
N ASN A 314 46.92 -18.17 -9.13
CA ASN A 314 47.07 -18.26 -7.67
C ASN A 314 46.33 -17.17 -6.86
N SER A 315 45.32 -16.51 -7.43
CA SER A 315 44.43 -15.62 -6.68
C SER A 315 43.45 -16.41 -5.81
N ALA A 316 43.03 -15.82 -4.70
CA ALA A 316 41.97 -16.38 -3.87
C ALA A 316 40.63 -16.38 -4.62
N PRO A 317 39.75 -17.38 -4.38
CA PRO A 317 38.37 -17.35 -4.86
C PRO A 317 37.65 -16.06 -4.48
N PHE A 318 36.74 -15.59 -5.34
CA PHE A 318 35.97 -14.37 -5.06
C PHE A 318 35.22 -14.43 -3.73
N ALA A 319 34.68 -15.60 -3.37
CA ALA A 319 34.00 -15.82 -2.09
C ALA A 319 34.92 -15.54 -0.88
N ASP A 320 36.20 -15.93 -0.94
CA ASP A 320 37.17 -15.65 0.12
C ASP A 320 37.54 -14.17 0.18
N PHE A 321 37.74 -13.53 -0.99
CA PHE A 321 37.96 -12.08 -1.06
C PHE A 321 36.77 -11.32 -0.45
N TRP A 322 35.54 -11.65 -0.85
CA TRP A 322 34.32 -11.02 -0.35
C TRP A 322 34.17 -11.21 1.15
N ARG A 323 34.36 -12.43 1.66
CA ARG A 323 34.31 -12.72 3.10
C ARG A 323 35.32 -11.86 3.87
N VAL A 324 36.59 -11.86 3.47
CA VAL A 324 37.66 -11.20 4.25
C VAL A 324 37.64 -9.68 4.09
N ALA A 325 37.42 -9.17 2.87
CA ALA A 325 37.50 -7.74 2.57
C ALA A 325 36.20 -6.99 2.83
N VAL A 326 35.04 -7.64 2.74
CA VAL A 326 33.72 -6.99 2.89
C VAL A 326 33.00 -7.47 4.14
N ASP A 327 32.73 -8.77 4.27
CA ASP A 327 31.88 -9.30 5.35
C ASP A 327 32.54 -9.18 6.74
N GLU A 328 33.78 -9.63 6.88
CA GLU A 328 34.55 -9.62 8.14
C GLU A 328 35.21 -8.26 8.42
N SER A 329 35.13 -7.31 7.48
CA SER A 329 35.80 -6.02 7.57
C SER A 329 34.83 -4.83 7.65
N LEU A 330 33.96 -4.67 6.65
CA LEU A 330 33.02 -3.54 6.54
C LEU A 330 31.70 -3.82 7.28
N PHE A 331 31.29 -5.09 7.32
CA PHE A 331 30.07 -5.54 8.02
C PHE A 331 30.35 -6.21 9.37
N ALA A 332 31.60 -6.22 9.84
CA ALA A 332 31.95 -6.78 11.15
C ALA A 332 31.02 -6.26 12.26
N ASN A 333 30.76 -7.06 13.30
CA ASN A 333 29.85 -6.68 14.38
C ASN A 333 30.22 -5.32 15.01
N GLN A 334 31.52 -5.05 15.17
CA GLN A 334 32.07 -3.80 15.72
C GLN A 334 32.37 -2.73 14.66
N ALA A 335 31.95 -2.92 13.40
CA ALA A 335 32.12 -1.91 12.36
C ALA A 335 31.15 -0.73 12.59
N SER A 336 31.68 0.48 12.44
CA SER A 336 30.91 1.71 12.58
C SER A 336 29.87 1.86 11.46
N PRO A 337 28.83 2.70 11.64
CA PRO A 337 27.83 2.94 10.59
C PRO A 337 28.43 3.42 9.27
N GLU A 338 29.50 4.22 9.34
CA GLU A 338 30.26 4.70 8.19
C GLU A 338 30.85 3.55 7.36
N ARG A 339 31.46 2.57 8.04
CA ARG A 339 32.06 1.39 7.39
C ARG A 339 31.00 0.49 6.78
N LYS A 340 29.87 0.30 7.48
CA LYS A 340 28.72 -0.43 6.97
C LYS A 340 28.09 0.27 5.76
N SER A 341 28.08 1.60 5.73
CA SER A 341 27.67 2.41 4.56
C SER A 341 28.57 2.15 3.35
N TRP A 342 29.90 2.13 3.53
CA TRP A 342 30.81 1.69 2.46
C TRP A 342 30.56 0.24 2.03
N GLY A 343 30.30 -0.66 2.98
CA GLY A 343 29.92 -2.05 2.68
C GLY A 343 28.71 -2.15 1.75
N PHE A 344 27.66 -1.36 2.02
CA PHE A 344 26.49 -1.29 1.14
C PHE A 344 26.81 -0.68 -0.23
N GLN A 345 27.61 0.38 -0.30
CA GLN A 345 28.01 0.97 -1.58
C GLN A 345 28.81 -0.02 -2.44
N VAL A 346 29.76 -0.75 -1.83
CA VAL A 346 30.52 -1.82 -2.49
C VAL A 346 29.58 -2.95 -2.95
N LEU A 347 28.59 -3.32 -2.14
CA LEU A 347 27.54 -4.27 -2.54
C LEU A 347 26.73 -3.77 -3.74
N HIS A 348 26.32 -2.50 -3.75
CA HIS A 348 25.55 -1.92 -4.86
C HIS A 348 26.36 -1.93 -6.16
N TYR A 349 27.62 -1.48 -6.12
CA TYR A 349 28.51 -1.56 -7.28
C TYR A 349 28.71 -2.99 -7.78
N THR A 350 28.84 -3.93 -6.85
CA THR A 350 29.03 -5.35 -7.15
C THR A 350 27.77 -5.96 -7.78
N LEU A 351 26.58 -5.70 -7.22
CA LEU A 351 25.30 -6.16 -7.77
C LEU A 351 25.09 -5.64 -9.20
N GLN A 352 25.56 -4.44 -9.52
CA GLN A 352 25.45 -3.84 -10.85
C GLN A 352 26.37 -4.47 -11.91
N ARG A 353 27.48 -5.10 -11.52
CA ARG A 353 28.52 -5.55 -12.46
C ARG A 353 28.84 -7.04 -12.41
N ALA A 354 28.54 -7.71 -11.29
CA ALA A 354 28.89 -9.10 -11.09
C ALA A 354 28.11 -10.04 -12.04
N PRO A 355 28.78 -11.07 -12.56
CA PRO A 355 28.14 -12.12 -13.34
C PRO A 355 27.24 -13.01 -12.45
N ALA A 356 26.31 -13.73 -13.09
CA ALA A 356 25.25 -14.48 -12.42
C ALA A 356 25.74 -15.54 -11.41
N ASP A 357 26.89 -16.15 -11.68
CA ASP A 357 27.56 -17.17 -10.87
C ASP A 357 28.17 -16.60 -9.57
N LEU A 358 28.51 -15.31 -9.56
CA LEU A 358 29.11 -14.67 -8.38
C LEU A 358 28.08 -14.06 -7.41
N LEU A 359 26.87 -13.75 -7.88
CA LEU A 359 25.83 -13.11 -7.08
C LEU A 359 25.47 -13.85 -5.76
N PRO A 360 25.39 -15.19 -5.73
CA PRO A 360 25.06 -15.89 -4.49
C PRO A 360 26.10 -15.69 -3.38
N PHE A 361 27.37 -15.50 -3.72
CA PHE A 361 28.46 -15.32 -2.74
C PHE A 361 28.44 -13.96 -2.04
N LEU A 362 27.58 -13.03 -2.47
CA LEU A 362 27.47 -11.71 -1.87
C LEU A 362 26.72 -11.74 -0.53
N PHE A 363 25.84 -12.71 -0.33
CA PHE A 363 24.91 -12.77 0.81
C PHE A 363 25.51 -13.54 2.00
N THR A 364 26.55 -12.95 2.60
CA THR A 364 27.33 -13.51 3.71
C THR A 364 26.72 -13.21 5.09
N PRO A 365 27.15 -13.90 6.17
CA PRO A 365 26.49 -13.84 7.48
C PRO A 365 26.39 -12.43 8.10
N ASN A 366 27.47 -11.65 8.11
CA ASN A 366 27.46 -10.34 8.76
C ASN A 366 26.71 -9.30 7.92
N LEU A 367 26.84 -9.39 6.58
CA LEU A 367 26.07 -8.61 5.63
C LEU A 367 24.58 -8.87 5.77
N MET A 368 24.14 -10.13 5.76
CA MET A 368 22.73 -10.50 5.89
C MET A 368 22.15 -10.04 7.23
N ARG A 369 22.89 -10.25 8.33
CA ARG A 369 22.49 -9.75 9.66
C ARG A 369 22.33 -8.24 9.65
N THR A 370 23.30 -7.50 9.10
CA THR A 370 23.25 -6.04 9.01
C THR A 370 22.10 -5.57 8.12
N TRP A 371 21.91 -6.21 6.97
CA TRP A 371 20.91 -5.83 5.99
C TRP A 371 19.48 -6.05 6.53
N VAL A 372 19.17 -7.25 7.03
CA VAL A 372 17.86 -7.56 7.62
C VAL A 372 17.55 -6.60 8.77
N ASN A 373 18.53 -6.34 9.63
CA ASN A 373 18.38 -5.40 10.73
C ASN A 373 18.11 -3.98 10.21
N GLN A 374 18.88 -3.47 9.27
CA GLN A 374 18.74 -2.07 8.84
C GLN A 374 17.46 -1.85 7.99
N VAL A 375 16.98 -2.85 7.26
CA VAL A 375 15.72 -2.75 6.51
C VAL A 375 14.49 -2.82 7.41
N SER A 376 14.51 -3.64 8.47
CA SER A 376 13.29 -3.93 9.24
C SER A 376 12.71 -2.75 10.02
N VAL A 377 13.49 -1.70 10.31
CA VAL A 377 13.05 -0.54 11.10
C VAL A 377 13.46 0.76 10.39
N LYS A 378 12.50 1.67 10.19
CA LYS A 378 12.67 2.89 9.38
C LYS A 378 13.63 3.91 9.98
N ASP A 379 13.69 4.02 11.31
CA ASP A 379 14.48 5.04 12.01
C ASP A 379 15.98 4.72 12.11
N ARG A 380 16.40 3.56 11.59
CA ARG A 380 17.81 3.16 11.63
C ARG A 380 18.62 3.99 10.63
N LEU A 381 19.81 4.42 11.06
CA LEU A 381 20.68 5.32 10.28
C LEU A 381 20.96 4.86 8.84
N LEU A 382 21.07 3.55 8.60
CA LEU A 382 21.36 3.00 7.26
C LEU A 382 20.13 2.45 6.55
N HIS A 383 18.92 2.72 7.04
CA HIS A 383 17.67 2.21 6.47
C HIS A 383 17.53 2.54 4.98
N SER A 384 17.75 3.81 4.60
CA SER A 384 17.68 4.23 3.18
C SER A 384 18.65 3.44 2.28
N MET A 385 19.87 3.16 2.77
CA MET A 385 20.87 2.40 2.01
C MET A 385 20.50 0.93 1.91
N ALA A 386 20.01 0.37 3.01
CA ALA A 386 19.55 -1.01 3.11
C ALA A 386 18.31 -1.26 2.24
N GLN A 387 17.41 -0.28 2.14
CA GLN A 387 16.25 -0.33 1.26
C GLN A 387 16.65 -0.22 -0.22
N LYS A 388 17.61 0.63 -0.56
CA LYS A 388 18.20 0.63 -1.93
C LYS A 388 18.78 -0.72 -2.32
N THR A 389 19.34 -1.48 -1.36
CA THR A 389 19.82 -2.85 -1.65
C THR A 389 18.68 -3.75 -2.17
N VAL A 390 17.45 -3.60 -1.69
CA VAL A 390 16.29 -4.37 -2.19
C VAL A 390 16.04 -4.11 -3.68
N GLU A 391 16.14 -2.84 -4.09
CA GLU A 391 16.01 -2.43 -5.49
C GLU A 391 17.15 -3.02 -6.34
N TYR A 392 18.40 -2.89 -5.88
CA TYR A 392 19.56 -3.42 -6.60
C TYR A 392 19.55 -4.95 -6.73
N VAL A 393 19.09 -5.67 -5.70
CA VAL A 393 18.92 -7.13 -5.75
C VAL A 393 17.86 -7.51 -6.78
N SER A 394 16.71 -6.82 -6.77
CA SER A 394 15.65 -7.04 -7.75
C SER A 394 16.14 -6.77 -9.18
N ASP A 395 16.89 -5.69 -9.39
CA ASP A 395 17.42 -5.32 -10.71
C ASP A 395 18.58 -6.22 -11.16
N ALA A 396 19.34 -6.82 -10.23
CA ALA A 396 20.32 -7.86 -10.56
C ALA A 396 19.65 -9.12 -11.08
N VAL A 397 18.54 -9.55 -10.48
CA VAL A 397 17.77 -10.71 -10.98
C VAL A 397 17.11 -10.41 -12.32
N LYS A 398 16.52 -9.22 -12.51
CA LYS A 398 15.94 -8.85 -13.82
C LYS A 398 16.97 -8.90 -14.96
N ARG A 399 18.23 -8.52 -14.68
CA ARG A 399 19.34 -8.61 -15.65
C ARG A 399 19.80 -10.05 -15.86
N ASN A 400 19.80 -10.86 -14.80
CA ASN A 400 20.25 -12.26 -14.82
C ASN A 400 19.20 -13.20 -14.20
N PRO A 401 18.10 -13.54 -14.92
CA PRO A 401 17.01 -14.34 -14.34
C PRO A 401 17.45 -15.73 -13.85
N THR A 402 18.49 -16.31 -14.46
CA THR A 402 19.06 -17.60 -14.08
C THR A 402 19.63 -17.62 -12.66
N ALA A 403 20.02 -16.46 -12.12
CA ALA A 403 20.53 -16.34 -10.76
C ALA A 403 19.41 -16.30 -9.71
N GLY A 404 18.16 -15.99 -10.09
CA GLY A 404 17.07 -15.70 -9.16
C GLY A 404 16.83 -16.82 -8.14
N LEU A 405 16.84 -18.08 -8.57
CA LEU A 405 16.71 -19.22 -7.64
C LEU A 405 17.89 -19.28 -6.65
N ALA A 406 19.12 -19.14 -7.13
CA ALA A 406 20.30 -19.18 -6.27
C ALA A 406 20.25 -18.04 -5.24
N LEU A 407 19.84 -16.83 -5.62
CA LEU A 407 19.64 -15.73 -4.69
C LEU A 407 18.53 -16.04 -3.66
N VAL A 408 17.36 -16.51 -4.10
CA VAL A 408 16.27 -16.90 -3.18
C VAL A 408 16.75 -17.93 -2.16
N THR A 409 17.52 -18.93 -2.59
CA THR A 409 18.07 -19.93 -1.67
C THR A 409 19.07 -19.35 -0.67
N GLN A 410 19.81 -18.29 -1.02
CA GLN A 410 20.68 -17.60 -0.05
C GLN A 410 19.88 -16.72 0.92
N LEU A 411 18.87 -16.00 0.44
CA LEU A 411 18.03 -15.12 1.26
C LEU A 411 17.12 -15.87 2.25
N LEU A 412 16.70 -17.09 1.88
CA LEU A 412 15.88 -17.98 2.71
C LEU A 412 16.70 -19.06 3.43
N GLY A 413 17.98 -19.20 3.08
CA GLY A 413 18.88 -20.24 3.57
C GLY A 413 19.53 -19.92 4.91
N GLU A 414 20.71 -20.51 5.15
CA GLU A 414 21.41 -20.53 6.45
C GLU A 414 21.66 -19.14 7.04
N HIS A 415 22.01 -18.16 6.21
CA HIS A 415 22.36 -16.81 6.66
C HIS A 415 21.21 -15.81 6.56
N GLY A 416 20.10 -16.25 5.95
CA GLY A 416 18.92 -15.45 5.71
C GLY A 416 17.84 -15.64 6.78
N ARG A 417 16.59 -15.37 6.40
CA ARG A 417 15.42 -15.69 7.23
C ARG A 417 14.36 -16.33 6.36
N GLN A 418 13.80 -17.44 6.83
CA GLN A 418 12.68 -18.12 6.18
C GLN A 418 11.46 -17.21 5.95
N ASN A 419 11.28 -16.20 6.79
CA ASN A 419 10.24 -15.17 6.69
C ASN A 419 10.83 -13.80 6.27
N PHE A 420 11.79 -13.79 5.35
CA PHE A 420 12.55 -12.60 4.95
C PHE A 420 11.65 -11.39 4.67
N ASP A 421 10.69 -11.54 3.76
CA ASP A 421 9.77 -10.47 3.35
C ASP A 421 8.93 -9.93 4.52
N LYS A 422 8.44 -10.81 5.41
CA LYS A 422 7.69 -10.41 6.60
C LYS A 422 8.55 -9.64 7.60
N VAL A 423 9.77 -10.11 7.88
CA VAL A 423 10.67 -9.47 8.85
C VAL A 423 11.21 -8.13 8.34
N THR A 424 11.42 -8.02 7.03
CA THR A 424 11.94 -6.81 6.41
C THR A 424 10.84 -5.83 6.00
N HIS A 425 9.56 -6.22 6.07
CA HIS A 425 8.44 -5.47 5.49
C HIS A 425 8.67 -5.15 4.00
N THR A 426 9.26 -6.09 3.26
CA THR A 426 9.53 -5.97 1.81
C THR A 426 8.82 -7.08 1.03
N LYS A 427 8.87 -6.98 -0.30
CA LYS A 427 8.40 -8.01 -1.24
C LYS A 427 9.57 -8.52 -2.09
N THR A 428 10.74 -8.69 -1.48
CA THR A 428 11.98 -8.98 -2.20
C THR A 428 11.92 -10.38 -2.80
N ILE A 429 11.53 -11.37 -2.01
CA ILE A 429 11.42 -12.76 -2.46
C ILE A 429 10.28 -12.88 -3.49
N GLU A 430 9.12 -12.28 -3.20
CA GLU A 430 7.99 -12.27 -4.14
C GLU A 430 8.38 -11.64 -5.50
N SER A 431 9.09 -10.50 -5.48
CA SER A 431 9.60 -9.83 -6.67
C SER A 431 10.56 -10.71 -7.47
N ILE A 432 11.52 -11.36 -6.80
CA ILE A 432 12.46 -12.28 -7.45
C ILE A 432 11.71 -13.45 -8.09
N LEU A 433 10.80 -14.09 -7.36
CA LEU A 433 10.02 -15.23 -7.86
C LEU A 433 9.10 -14.84 -9.04
N SER A 434 8.56 -13.63 -9.06
CA SER A 434 7.73 -13.12 -10.17
C SER A 434 8.51 -12.94 -11.49
N SER A 435 9.84 -12.81 -11.41
CA SER A 435 10.72 -12.67 -12.58
C SER A 435 11.20 -14.01 -13.15
N LEU A 436 10.94 -15.12 -12.44
CA LEU A 436 11.30 -16.46 -12.91
C LEU A 436 10.29 -16.97 -13.95
N ASP A 437 10.79 -17.78 -14.88
CA ASP A 437 9.94 -18.54 -15.78
C ASP A 437 9.34 -19.79 -15.10
N GLU A 438 8.47 -20.50 -15.81
CA GLU A 438 7.85 -21.74 -15.30
C GLU A 438 8.89 -22.77 -14.85
N SER A 439 10.01 -22.88 -15.56
CA SER A 439 11.11 -23.80 -15.22
C SER A 439 11.81 -23.39 -13.91
N GLY A 440 11.98 -22.09 -13.67
CA GLY A 440 12.54 -21.54 -12.45
C GLY A 440 11.64 -21.80 -11.24
N ILE A 441 10.32 -21.65 -11.40
CA ILE A 441 9.34 -21.97 -10.35
C ILE A 441 9.36 -23.48 -10.04
N GLN A 442 9.41 -24.34 -11.05
CA GLN A 442 9.51 -25.79 -10.84
C GLN A 442 10.80 -26.19 -10.10
N ARG A 443 11.93 -25.55 -10.41
CA ARG A 443 13.18 -25.76 -9.65
C ARG A 443 13.07 -25.26 -8.21
N TYR A 444 12.36 -24.15 -7.97
CA TYR A 444 12.07 -23.68 -6.62
C TYR A 444 11.18 -24.67 -5.84
N LEU A 445 10.13 -25.21 -6.47
CA LEU A 445 9.31 -26.26 -5.87
C LEU A 445 10.13 -27.52 -5.54
N ALA A 446 11.04 -27.92 -6.44
CA ALA A 446 11.96 -29.04 -6.18
C ALA A 446 12.88 -28.76 -4.97
N TYR A 447 13.37 -27.53 -4.83
CA TYR A 447 14.12 -27.11 -3.64
C TYR A 447 13.28 -27.20 -2.36
N LEU A 448 12.04 -26.67 -2.36
CA LEU A 448 11.14 -26.75 -1.21
C LEU A 448 10.84 -28.20 -0.80
N ARG A 449 10.61 -29.08 -1.79
CA ARG A 449 10.45 -30.52 -1.55
C ARG A 449 11.72 -31.13 -0.95
N GLY A 450 12.89 -30.80 -1.49
CA GLY A 450 14.18 -31.24 -0.95
C GLY A 450 14.40 -30.84 0.51
N VAL A 451 14.01 -29.62 0.89
CA VAL A 451 14.04 -29.14 2.28
C VAL A 451 13.08 -29.94 3.18
N ALA A 452 11.89 -30.27 2.68
CA ALA A 452 10.91 -31.07 3.42
C ALA A 452 11.30 -32.56 3.56
N TYR A 453 12.11 -33.08 2.63
CA TYR A 453 12.62 -34.46 2.62
C TYR A 453 13.96 -34.66 3.32
N ALA A 454 14.72 -33.58 3.53
CA ALA A 454 16.10 -33.66 4.02
C ALA A 454 16.20 -34.46 5.33
N PRO A 455 17.12 -35.44 5.42
CA PRO A 455 17.39 -36.14 6.67
C PRO A 455 17.95 -35.13 7.67
N THR A 456 17.27 -34.95 8.79
CA THR A 456 17.72 -34.06 9.84
C THR A 456 18.99 -34.64 10.47
N LYS A 457 20.03 -33.81 10.68
CA LYS A 457 21.30 -34.22 11.34
C LYS A 457 21.12 -34.67 12.80
N SER A 458 19.89 -34.56 13.31
CA SER A 458 19.38 -34.96 14.61
C SER A 458 18.04 -35.64 14.35
N ASP A 459 17.68 -36.70 15.09
CA ASP A 459 16.34 -37.32 15.08
C ASP A 459 15.25 -36.39 15.68
N ASP A 460 15.32 -35.09 15.40
CA ASP A 460 14.43 -34.06 15.93
C ASP A 460 13.20 -33.89 15.03
N ALA A 461 12.14 -34.62 15.38
CA ALA A 461 10.84 -34.54 14.71
C ALA A 461 10.27 -33.11 14.67
N LYS A 462 10.61 -32.26 15.66
CA LYS A 462 10.14 -30.87 15.73
C LYS A 462 10.79 -29.99 14.66
N TYR A 463 12.08 -30.21 14.40
CA TYR A 463 12.78 -29.52 13.33
C TYR A 463 12.22 -29.91 11.95
N ALA A 464 11.99 -31.21 11.72
CA ALA A 464 11.38 -31.69 10.48
C ALA A 464 9.96 -31.12 10.27
N ALA A 465 9.14 -31.07 11.32
CA ALA A 465 7.82 -30.45 11.30
C ALA A 465 7.89 -28.96 10.90
N THR A 466 8.83 -28.20 11.49
CA THR A 466 9.04 -26.77 11.17
C THR A 466 9.41 -26.57 9.69
N GLN A 467 10.32 -27.40 9.14
CA GLN A 467 10.70 -27.31 7.72
C GLN A 467 9.54 -27.65 6.78
N ARG A 468 8.73 -28.65 7.12
CA ARG A 468 7.56 -29.06 6.34
C ARG A 468 6.46 -28.02 6.34
N GLN A 469 6.22 -27.39 7.49
CA GLN A 469 5.30 -26.26 7.61
C GLN A 469 5.77 -25.11 6.75
N TRP A 470 7.04 -24.72 6.87
CA TRP A 470 7.61 -23.65 6.06
C TRP A 470 7.49 -23.93 4.55
N ALA A 471 7.82 -25.14 4.11
CA ALA A 471 7.69 -25.52 2.69
C ALA A 471 6.25 -25.41 2.19
N ALA A 472 5.27 -25.86 2.98
CA ALA A 472 3.86 -25.73 2.63
C ALA A 472 3.37 -24.27 2.61
N ASP A 473 3.85 -23.45 3.55
CA ASP A 473 3.57 -22.00 3.59
C ASP A 473 4.14 -21.29 2.35
N GLN A 474 5.36 -21.63 1.92
CA GLN A 474 5.95 -21.09 0.69
C GLN A 474 5.17 -21.51 -0.56
N MET A 475 4.71 -22.76 -0.64
CA MET A 475 3.87 -23.21 -1.76
C MET A 475 2.53 -22.48 -1.80
N LEU A 476 1.89 -22.26 -0.66
CA LEU A 476 0.67 -21.45 -0.58
C LEU A 476 0.94 -19.98 -0.99
N ALA A 477 2.07 -19.40 -0.59
CA ALA A 477 2.45 -18.05 -0.98
C ALA A 477 2.61 -17.91 -2.50
N LEU A 478 3.18 -18.92 -3.18
CA LEU A 478 3.24 -18.96 -4.65
C LEU A 478 1.84 -18.92 -5.29
N VAL A 479 0.90 -19.70 -4.77
CA VAL A 479 -0.48 -19.76 -5.28
C VAL A 479 -1.25 -18.45 -5.01
N ARG A 480 -0.99 -17.80 -3.87
CA ARG A 480 -1.60 -16.52 -3.49
C ARG A 480 -1.08 -15.33 -4.29
N SER A 481 0.19 -15.33 -4.68
CA SER A 481 0.76 -14.20 -5.39
C SER A 481 0.06 -13.99 -6.73
N SER A 482 -0.41 -12.75 -6.96
CA SER A 482 -0.97 -12.32 -8.23
C SER A 482 0.09 -11.88 -9.23
N LEU A 483 1.33 -11.67 -8.76
CA LEU A 483 2.47 -11.25 -9.59
C LEU A 483 3.12 -12.43 -10.33
N ILE A 484 2.99 -13.64 -9.78
CA ILE A 484 3.58 -14.84 -10.36
C ILE A 484 2.66 -15.40 -11.45
N PRO A 485 3.17 -15.64 -12.69
CA PRO A 485 2.39 -16.28 -13.73
C PRO A 485 1.90 -17.67 -13.32
N LYS A 486 0.58 -17.83 -13.23
CA LYS A 486 -0.08 -19.09 -12.90
C LYS A 486 -0.07 -20.02 -14.11
N SER A 487 0.52 -21.20 -13.97
CA SER A 487 0.45 -22.28 -14.96
C SER A 487 -0.18 -23.51 -14.31
N ASP A 488 -0.96 -24.26 -15.08
CA ASP A 488 -1.61 -25.48 -14.59
C ASP A 488 -0.58 -26.52 -14.12
N ALA A 489 0.61 -26.57 -14.73
CA ALA A 489 1.63 -27.56 -14.41
C ALA A 489 2.20 -27.39 -12.99
N TRP A 490 2.77 -26.22 -12.66
CA TRP A 490 3.35 -26.02 -11.32
C TRP A 490 2.28 -25.94 -10.23
N ILE A 491 1.07 -25.44 -10.54
CA ILE A 491 -0.05 -25.46 -9.58
C ILE A 491 -0.43 -26.91 -9.27
N ARG A 492 -0.50 -27.77 -10.29
CA ARG A 492 -0.78 -29.19 -10.10
C ARG A 492 0.29 -29.87 -9.25
N ASP A 493 1.58 -29.55 -9.43
CA ASP A 493 2.65 -30.07 -8.57
C ASP A 493 2.42 -29.71 -7.09
N VAL A 494 2.06 -28.46 -6.80
CA VAL A 494 1.73 -28.01 -5.43
C VAL A 494 0.54 -28.80 -4.88
N LEU A 495 -0.54 -28.92 -5.66
CA LEU A 495 -1.75 -29.62 -5.22
C LEU A 495 -1.51 -31.12 -5.02
N VAL A 496 -0.73 -31.77 -5.89
CA VAL A 496 -0.31 -33.17 -5.76
C VAL A 496 0.53 -33.37 -4.50
N TYR A 497 1.49 -32.48 -4.26
CA TYR A 497 2.35 -32.54 -3.08
C TYR A 497 1.55 -32.41 -1.77
N LEU A 498 0.70 -31.38 -1.68
CA LEU A 498 -0.13 -31.14 -0.49
C LEU A 498 -1.17 -32.26 -0.29
N SER A 499 -1.78 -32.75 -1.36
CA SER A 499 -2.76 -33.85 -1.30
C SER A 499 -2.11 -35.18 -0.92
N GLY A 500 -0.93 -35.47 -1.48
CA GLY A 500 -0.21 -36.72 -1.23
C GLY A 500 0.19 -36.90 0.23
N PHE A 501 0.68 -35.85 0.87
CA PHE A 501 1.03 -35.90 2.30
C PHE A 501 -0.11 -35.50 3.23
N GLY A 502 -1.14 -34.82 2.73
CA GLY A 502 -2.32 -34.45 3.53
C GLY A 502 -3.30 -35.60 3.75
N PHE A 503 -3.53 -36.45 2.75
CA PHE A 503 -4.54 -37.52 2.80
C PHE A 503 -3.97 -38.94 2.74
N PHE A 504 -2.66 -39.08 2.52
CA PHE A 504 -2.03 -40.40 2.42
C PHE A 504 -0.73 -40.51 3.23
N VAL A 505 -0.47 -41.73 3.71
CA VAL A 505 0.83 -42.14 4.23
C VAL A 505 1.64 -42.75 3.09
N VAL A 506 2.72 -42.07 2.69
CA VAL A 506 3.64 -42.51 1.63
C VAL A 506 4.70 -43.44 2.22
N LYS A 507 4.49 -44.77 2.12
CA LYS A 507 5.44 -45.77 2.67
C LYS A 507 6.54 -46.19 1.70
N LYS A 508 6.29 -46.03 0.39
CA LYS A 508 7.19 -46.42 -0.70
C LYS A 508 7.08 -45.37 -1.80
N THR A 509 8.06 -45.33 -2.70
CA THR A 509 7.96 -44.48 -3.90
C THR A 509 6.71 -44.90 -4.69
N PRO A 510 5.78 -43.96 -4.95
CA PRO A 510 4.56 -44.27 -5.69
C PRO A 510 4.85 -44.48 -7.18
N SER A 511 3.87 -44.99 -7.91
CA SER A 511 3.98 -45.15 -9.36
C SER A 511 3.83 -43.82 -10.11
N ALA A 512 4.32 -43.76 -11.36
CA ALA A 512 4.13 -42.58 -12.21
C ALA A 512 2.63 -42.30 -12.41
N PRO A 513 2.20 -41.03 -12.40
CA PRO A 513 3.01 -39.80 -12.42
C PRO A 513 3.43 -39.28 -11.03
N TRP A 514 3.00 -39.91 -9.94
CA TRP A 514 3.16 -39.37 -8.58
C TRP A 514 4.63 -39.30 -8.14
N SER A 515 5.47 -40.21 -8.64
CA SER A 515 6.90 -40.27 -8.33
C SER A 515 7.70 -39.04 -8.78
N GLU A 516 7.15 -38.18 -9.63
CA GLU A 516 7.79 -36.93 -10.05
C GLU A 516 7.74 -35.84 -8.94
N VAL A 517 6.74 -35.95 -8.05
CA VAL A 517 6.45 -34.96 -7.01
C VAL A 517 6.57 -35.53 -5.61
N LEU A 518 6.25 -36.82 -5.41
CA LEU A 518 6.20 -37.48 -4.12
C LEU A 518 7.36 -38.48 -3.97
N GLU A 519 8.12 -38.30 -2.89
CA GLU A 519 9.14 -39.25 -2.44
C GLU A 519 8.77 -39.82 -1.06
N ALA A 520 9.21 -41.04 -0.75
CA ALA A 520 9.03 -41.62 0.59
C ALA A 520 9.89 -40.83 1.59
N PRO A 521 9.28 -40.17 2.59
CA PRO A 521 10.03 -39.34 3.51
C PRO A 521 10.83 -40.20 4.49
N THR A 522 12.03 -39.73 4.85
CA THR A 522 12.91 -40.41 5.83
C THR A 522 12.27 -40.50 7.21
N VAL A 523 11.63 -39.41 7.64
CA VAL A 523 10.79 -39.35 8.85
C VAL A 523 9.31 -39.29 8.41
N PRO A 524 8.41 -40.13 8.94
CA PRO A 524 6.98 -40.05 8.59
C PRO A 524 6.36 -38.67 8.91
N PHE A 525 5.26 -38.34 8.23
CA PHE A 525 4.48 -37.15 8.52
C PHE A 525 3.56 -37.46 9.71
N THR A 526 3.58 -36.60 10.73
CA THR A 526 2.68 -36.69 11.89
C THR A 526 1.28 -36.22 11.50
N GLU A 527 0.26 -36.65 12.24
CA GLU A 527 -1.13 -36.26 11.99
C GLU A 527 -1.34 -34.73 12.00
N GLU A 528 -0.64 -34.01 12.89
CA GLU A 528 -0.64 -32.54 12.94
C GLU A 528 -0.15 -31.90 11.63
N ILE A 529 0.95 -32.41 11.05
CA ILE A 529 1.49 -31.89 9.79
C ILE A 529 0.61 -32.30 8.61
N GLN A 530 -0.02 -33.48 8.67
CA GLN A 530 -1.01 -33.87 7.66
C GLN A 530 -2.23 -32.93 7.67
N ALA A 531 -2.75 -32.59 8.86
CA ALA A 531 -3.82 -31.60 9.03
C ALA A 531 -3.41 -30.22 8.49
N LEU A 532 -2.19 -29.79 8.78
CA LEU A 532 -1.64 -28.56 8.22
C LEU A 532 -1.62 -28.59 6.68
N TYR A 533 -1.20 -29.70 6.07
CA TYR A 533 -1.14 -29.83 4.60
C TYR A 533 -2.54 -29.79 3.98
N ARG A 534 -3.55 -30.41 4.62
CA ARG A 534 -4.96 -30.30 4.20
C ARG A 534 -5.47 -28.87 4.31
N LEU A 535 -5.17 -28.16 5.41
CA LEU A 535 -5.52 -26.75 5.58
C LEU A 535 -4.86 -25.85 4.51
N ARG A 536 -3.59 -26.10 4.17
CA ARG A 536 -2.88 -25.36 3.11
C ARG A 536 -3.41 -25.67 1.72
N LEU A 537 -3.82 -26.91 1.47
CA LEU A 537 -4.50 -27.30 0.23
C LEU A 537 -5.84 -26.57 0.08
N GLN A 538 -6.67 -26.57 1.13
CA GLN A 538 -7.94 -25.86 1.17
C GLN A 538 -7.73 -24.36 0.92
N ALA A 539 -6.73 -23.75 1.56
CA ALA A 539 -6.36 -22.37 1.31
C ALA A 539 -5.93 -22.13 -0.15
N CYS A 540 -5.14 -23.01 -0.76
CA CYS A 540 -4.79 -22.91 -2.19
C CYS A 540 -6.05 -22.96 -3.06
N LEU A 541 -6.99 -23.85 -2.77
CA LEU A 541 -8.23 -24.00 -3.53
C LEU A 541 -9.14 -22.77 -3.43
N THR A 542 -9.20 -22.11 -2.27
CA THR A 542 -9.93 -20.84 -2.09
C THR A 542 -9.37 -19.72 -2.97
N GLU A 543 -8.04 -19.67 -3.16
CA GLU A 543 -7.36 -18.65 -3.97
C GLU A 543 -7.45 -18.94 -5.48
N LEU A 544 -7.61 -20.20 -5.87
CA LEU A 544 -7.69 -20.67 -7.24
C LEU A 544 -9.11 -20.53 -7.82
N LYS A 545 -9.62 -19.30 -7.86
CA LYS A 545 -10.96 -18.96 -8.38
C LYS A 545 -11.13 -19.24 -9.87
N ASN A 546 -10.05 -19.15 -10.65
CA ASN A 546 -10.08 -19.43 -12.08
C ASN A 546 -10.04 -20.94 -12.32
N ALA A 547 -10.85 -21.39 -13.27
CA ALA A 547 -10.80 -22.77 -13.72
C ALA A 547 -9.45 -23.09 -14.41
N THR A 548 -9.10 -24.37 -14.45
CA THR A 548 -8.00 -24.92 -15.26
C THR A 548 -8.12 -24.51 -16.73
N VAL A 549 -7.07 -24.71 -17.53
CA VAL A 549 -7.08 -24.46 -18.99
C VAL A 549 -8.23 -25.19 -19.70
N ASN A 550 -8.72 -26.30 -19.13
CA ASN A 550 -9.85 -27.07 -19.64
C ASN A 550 -11.24 -26.57 -19.13
N GLY A 551 -11.28 -25.43 -18.44
CA GLY A 551 -12.51 -24.85 -17.89
C GLY A 551 -13.08 -25.59 -16.67
N ARG A 552 -12.29 -26.46 -16.04
CA ARG A 552 -12.71 -27.24 -14.87
C ARG A 552 -12.24 -26.63 -13.55
N PRO A 553 -13.09 -26.52 -12.51
CA PRO A 553 -12.70 -26.07 -11.17
C PRO A 553 -11.58 -26.93 -10.55
N TRP A 554 -10.64 -26.28 -9.86
CA TRP A 554 -9.51 -26.96 -9.22
C TRP A 554 -9.92 -27.96 -8.11
N VAL A 555 -10.99 -27.67 -7.37
CA VAL A 555 -11.54 -28.57 -6.33
C VAL A 555 -11.95 -29.92 -6.93
N LEU A 556 -12.53 -29.91 -8.14
CA LEU A 556 -12.89 -31.13 -8.85
C LEU A 556 -11.66 -31.89 -9.37
N GLU A 557 -10.66 -31.17 -9.88
CA GLU A 557 -9.40 -31.77 -10.31
C GLU A 557 -8.69 -32.46 -9.15
N VAL A 558 -8.57 -31.81 -7.98
CA VAL A 558 -7.98 -32.42 -6.77
C VAL A 558 -8.73 -33.67 -6.35
N THR A 559 -10.06 -33.64 -6.38
CA THR A 559 -10.88 -34.79 -5.99
C THR A 559 -10.67 -35.98 -6.93
N ASP A 560 -10.50 -35.74 -8.23
CA ASP A 560 -10.14 -36.76 -9.22
C ASP A 560 -8.72 -37.29 -9.01
N LEU A 561 -7.77 -36.42 -8.64
CA LEU A 561 -6.40 -36.81 -8.29
C LEU A 561 -6.41 -37.75 -7.09
N LEU A 562 -7.11 -37.40 -5.99
CA LEU A 562 -7.25 -38.26 -4.81
C LEU A 562 -7.84 -39.64 -5.16
N GLY A 563 -8.86 -39.69 -6.02
CA GLY A 563 -9.46 -40.94 -6.47
C GLY A 563 -8.55 -41.80 -7.36
N LYS A 564 -7.54 -41.21 -8.01
CA LYS A 564 -6.49 -41.95 -8.73
C LYS A 564 -5.36 -42.38 -7.79
N MET A 565 -4.98 -41.52 -6.85
CA MET A 565 -3.96 -41.78 -5.83
C MET A 565 -4.34 -42.94 -4.90
N SER A 566 -5.62 -43.04 -4.51
CA SER A 566 -6.12 -44.13 -3.66
C SER A 566 -6.03 -45.53 -4.28
N LYS A 567 -5.78 -45.63 -5.60
CA LYS A 567 -5.55 -46.90 -6.29
C LYS A 567 -4.09 -47.35 -6.24
N ASP A 568 -3.16 -46.46 -5.89
CA ASP A 568 -1.75 -46.78 -5.76
C ASP A 568 -1.48 -47.43 -4.40
N LYS A 569 -0.87 -48.62 -4.40
CA LYS A 569 -0.58 -49.39 -3.19
C LYS A 569 0.47 -48.71 -2.29
N ALA A 570 1.23 -47.76 -2.81
CA ALA A 570 2.21 -46.99 -2.05
C ALA A 570 1.59 -45.87 -1.20
N LEU A 571 0.35 -45.46 -1.52
CA LEU A 571 -0.38 -44.35 -0.92
C LEU A 571 -1.53 -44.90 -0.07
N LEU A 572 -1.35 -44.96 1.25
CA LEU A 572 -2.37 -45.48 2.17
C LEU A 572 -3.22 -44.33 2.70
N SER A 573 -4.54 -44.39 2.49
CA SER A 573 -5.47 -43.35 2.97
C SER A 573 -5.35 -43.14 4.48
N THR A 574 -5.39 -41.89 4.93
CA THR A 574 -5.44 -41.52 6.35
C THR A 574 -6.86 -41.47 6.91
N ALA A 575 -7.90 -41.61 6.06
CA ALA A 575 -9.29 -41.54 6.50
C ALA A 575 -9.66 -42.71 7.43
N LEU A 576 -10.40 -42.40 8.50
CA LEU A 576 -11.03 -43.40 9.35
C LEU A 576 -12.11 -44.19 8.57
N PRO A 577 -12.47 -45.43 8.99
CA PRO A 577 -13.47 -46.23 8.28
C PRO A 577 -14.84 -45.54 8.11
N ALA A 578 -15.30 -44.80 9.13
CA ALA A 578 -16.55 -44.05 9.05
C ALA A 578 -16.47 -42.87 8.07
N ALA A 579 -15.40 -42.08 8.13
CA ALA A 579 -15.10 -41.04 7.14
C ALA A 579 -15.03 -41.61 5.71
N GLN A 580 -14.38 -42.76 5.53
CA GLN A 580 -14.24 -43.41 4.23
C GLN A 580 -15.59 -43.78 3.61
N THR A 581 -16.56 -44.22 4.43
CA THR A 581 -17.92 -44.55 3.98
C THR A 581 -18.64 -43.31 3.43
N ARG A 582 -18.56 -42.17 4.15
CA ARG A 582 -19.11 -40.87 3.71
C ARG A 582 -18.39 -40.33 2.46
N VAL A 583 -17.06 -40.44 2.41
CA VAL A 583 -16.23 -40.08 1.25
C VAL A 583 -16.64 -40.86 0.00
N ASP A 584 -16.93 -42.16 0.14
CA ASP A 584 -17.38 -43.02 -0.96
C ASP A 584 -18.80 -42.67 -1.43
N ALA A 585 -19.70 -42.31 -0.51
CA ALA A 585 -21.03 -41.79 -0.82
C ALA A 585 -20.96 -40.49 -1.64
N ALA A 586 -20.17 -39.51 -1.18
CA ALA A 586 -19.92 -38.25 -1.89
C ALA A 586 -19.31 -38.51 -3.29
N ALA A 587 -18.35 -39.43 -3.40
CA ALA A 587 -17.78 -39.84 -4.68
C ALA A 587 -18.82 -40.48 -5.62
N GLY A 588 -19.79 -41.22 -5.07
CA GLY A 588 -20.94 -41.76 -5.79
C GLY A 588 -21.79 -40.67 -6.41
N VAL A 589 -22.17 -39.67 -5.64
CA VAL A 589 -22.98 -38.53 -6.10
C VAL A 589 -22.23 -37.71 -7.15
N LEU A 590 -20.93 -37.42 -6.94
CA LEU A 590 -20.11 -36.72 -7.93
C LEU A 590 -20.09 -37.42 -9.28
N ARG A 591 -19.93 -38.76 -9.31
CA ARG A 591 -19.98 -39.54 -10.56
C ARG A 591 -21.34 -39.45 -11.25
N SER A 592 -22.42 -39.42 -10.48
CA SER A 592 -23.78 -39.28 -11.03
C SER A 592 -23.99 -37.89 -11.61
N LEU A 593 -23.63 -36.83 -10.89
CA LEU A 593 -23.69 -35.45 -11.38
C LEU A 593 -22.80 -35.23 -12.60
N GLN A 594 -21.61 -35.85 -12.68
CA GLN A 594 -20.74 -35.79 -13.86
C GLN A 594 -21.40 -36.38 -15.10
N LYS A 595 -22.14 -37.49 -14.96
CA LYS A 595 -22.90 -38.10 -16.06
C LYS A 595 -24.04 -37.22 -16.54
N VAL A 596 -24.70 -36.49 -15.63
CA VAL A 596 -25.76 -35.53 -15.98
C VAL A 596 -25.15 -34.32 -16.69
N ALA A 597 -24.09 -33.73 -16.12
CA ALA A 597 -23.38 -32.60 -16.73
C ALA A 597 -22.88 -32.90 -18.16
N ALA A 598 -22.41 -34.12 -18.42
CA ALA A 598 -21.94 -34.52 -19.75
C ALA A 598 -23.06 -34.62 -20.82
N LYS A 599 -24.31 -34.70 -20.39
CA LYS A 599 -25.49 -34.77 -21.27
C LYS A 599 -26.27 -33.46 -21.33
N GLU A 600 -25.95 -32.50 -20.46
CA GLU A 600 -26.64 -31.23 -20.38
C GLU A 600 -26.15 -30.28 -21.47
N SER A 601 -27.09 -29.64 -22.17
CA SER A 601 -26.81 -28.72 -23.28
C SER A 601 -27.07 -27.26 -22.93
N ASP A 602 -27.86 -26.99 -21.88
CA ASP A 602 -28.08 -25.64 -21.40
C ASP A 602 -26.92 -25.18 -20.52
N ASP A 603 -26.26 -24.09 -20.92
CA ASP A 603 -25.11 -23.51 -20.23
C ASP A 603 -25.47 -23.06 -18.80
N ALA A 604 -26.69 -22.56 -18.58
CA ALA A 604 -27.13 -22.11 -17.25
C ALA A 604 -27.32 -23.32 -16.30
N GLN A 605 -27.98 -24.37 -16.77
CA GLN A 605 -28.13 -25.62 -16.01
C GLN A 605 -26.78 -26.32 -15.79
N LEU A 606 -25.90 -26.30 -16.80
CA LEU A 606 -24.56 -26.85 -16.66
C LEU A 606 -23.73 -26.10 -15.60
N ALA A 607 -23.85 -24.77 -15.52
CA ALA A 607 -23.23 -23.98 -14.47
C ALA A 607 -23.75 -24.37 -13.08
N LYS A 608 -25.07 -24.55 -12.92
CA LYS A 608 -25.71 -25.00 -11.68
C LYS A 608 -25.26 -26.40 -11.25
N ILE A 609 -25.20 -27.35 -12.19
CA ILE A 609 -24.67 -28.70 -11.93
C ILE A 609 -23.18 -28.64 -11.51
N ARG A 610 -22.37 -27.81 -12.18
CA ARG A 610 -20.93 -27.65 -11.84
C ARG A 610 -20.72 -26.98 -10.48
N ALA A 611 -21.58 -26.03 -10.10
CA ALA A 611 -21.56 -25.41 -8.77
C ALA A 611 -21.83 -26.47 -7.69
N LEU A 612 -22.89 -27.27 -7.85
CA LEU A 612 -23.19 -28.35 -6.90
C LEU A 612 -22.09 -29.43 -6.87
N GLN A 613 -21.51 -29.80 -8.02
CA GLN A 613 -20.35 -30.69 -8.06
C GLN A 613 -19.18 -30.14 -7.24
N THR A 614 -18.92 -28.84 -7.35
CA THR A 614 -17.84 -28.17 -6.61
C THR A 614 -18.12 -28.18 -5.11
N LEU A 615 -19.38 -27.97 -4.69
CA LEU A 615 -19.81 -28.07 -3.29
C LEU A 615 -19.60 -29.47 -2.72
N VAL A 616 -20.10 -30.50 -3.41
CA VAL A 616 -19.95 -31.90 -2.99
C VAL A 616 -18.48 -32.31 -2.96
N ALA A 617 -17.67 -31.82 -3.91
CA ALA A 617 -16.23 -32.07 -3.91
C ALA A 617 -15.53 -31.39 -2.73
N ALA A 618 -15.90 -30.15 -2.40
CA ALA A 618 -15.36 -29.44 -1.26
C ALA A 618 -15.70 -30.13 0.07
N VAL A 619 -16.97 -30.52 0.27
CA VAL A 619 -17.39 -31.29 1.45
C VAL A 619 -16.64 -32.61 1.53
N LYS A 620 -16.55 -33.36 0.41
CA LYS A 620 -15.78 -34.61 0.37
C LYS A 620 -14.34 -34.44 0.85
N LEU A 621 -13.67 -33.32 0.54
CA LEU A 621 -12.29 -33.07 1.00
C LEU A 621 -12.21 -32.88 2.52
N VAL A 622 -13.21 -32.24 3.13
CA VAL A 622 -13.26 -32.01 4.58
C VAL A 622 -13.66 -33.30 5.31
N THR A 623 -14.56 -34.11 4.74
CA THR A 623 -15.02 -35.40 5.28
C THR A 623 -13.90 -36.41 5.57
N TYR A 624 -12.71 -36.26 4.96
CA TYR A 624 -11.55 -37.09 5.30
C TYR A 624 -11.08 -36.93 6.76
N GLU A 625 -11.44 -35.82 7.40
CA GLU A 625 -11.12 -35.50 8.79
C GLU A 625 -12.21 -35.95 9.76
N ASP A 626 -13.35 -36.43 9.26
CA ASP A 626 -14.49 -36.78 10.09
C ASP A 626 -14.17 -37.92 11.06
N THR A 627 -14.55 -37.72 12.32
CA THR A 627 -14.65 -38.75 13.35
C THR A 627 -16.06 -39.33 13.40
N ASP A 628 -16.28 -40.37 14.21
CA ASP A 628 -17.61 -40.95 14.43
C ASP A 628 -18.61 -39.94 15.04
N GLU A 629 -18.11 -38.87 15.67
CA GLU A 629 -18.90 -37.80 16.29
C GLU A 629 -19.14 -36.61 15.35
N SER A 630 -18.48 -36.58 14.19
CA SER A 630 -18.60 -35.45 13.25
C SER A 630 -19.96 -35.46 12.52
N PRO A 631 -20.61 -34.30 12.34
CA PRO A 631 -21.90 -34.22 11.66
C PRO A 631 -21.81 -34.71 10.22
N ASP A 632 -22.88 -35.36 9.72
CA ASP A 632 -22.91 -35.82 8.33
C ASP A 632 -23.26 -34.67 7.38
N LEU A 633 -22.24 -34.14 6.71
CA LEU A 633 -22.37 -33.08 5.73
C LEU A 633 -22.66 -33.60 4.31
N VAL A 634 -22.53 -34.91 4.08
CA VAL A 634 -22.66 -35.53 2.75
C VAL A 634 -24.11 -35.83 2.43
N ASP A 635 -24.86 -36.39 3.38
CA ASP A 635 -26.26 -36.79 3.18
C ASP A 635 -27.18 -35.62 2.77
N PRO A 636 -27.13 -34.43 3.41
CA PRO A 636 -27.92 -33.28 2.96
C PRO A 636 -27.64 -32.91 1.50
N LEU A 637 -26.37 -32.94 1.08
CA LEU A 637 -25.99 -32.64 -0.30
C LEU A 637 -26.37 -33.73 -1.29
N VAL A 638 -26.40 -35.00 -0.86
CA VAL A 638 -26.90 -36.12 -1.66
C VAL A 638 -28.39 -35.88 -1.97
N ASP A 639 -29.16 -35.45 -0.99
CA ASP A 639 -30.58 -35.18 -1.17
C ASP A 639 -30.81 -33.95 -2.05
N VAL A 640 -30.09 -32.84 -1.83
CA VAL A 640 -30.10 -31.68 -2.75
C VAL A 640 -29.79 -32.10 -4.19
N ALA A 641 -28.77 -32.94 -4.41
CA ALA A 641 -28.43 -33.44 -5.74
C ALA A 641 -29.54 -34.31 -6.36
N LYS A 642 -30.20 -35.14 -5.55
CA LYS A 642 -31.34 -35.94 -6.01
C LYS A 642 -32.50 -35.05 -6.44
N PHE A 643 -32.90 -34.08 -5.62
CA PHE A 643 -34.04 -33.20 -5.89
C PHE A 643 -33.80 -32.28 -7.08
N LEU A 644 -32.62 -31.66 -7.19
CA LEU A 644 -32.33 -30.71 -8.26
C LEU A 644 -32.05 -31.40 -9.60
N PHE A 645 -31.30 -32.51 -9.63
CA PHE A 645 -30.71 -33.01 -10.89
C PHE A 645 -30.88 -34.51 -11.17
N LEU A 646 -30.98 -35.38 -10.15
CA LEU A 646 -30.91 -36.84 -10.37
C LEU A 646 -32.28 -37.54 -10.42
N ASP A 647 -33.30 -37.07 -9.68
CA ASP A 647 -34.63 -37.70 -9.62
C ASP A 647 -35.78 -36.69 -9.71
N LYS A 648 -36.15 -36.33 -10.94
CA LYS A 648 -37.23 -35.37 -11.26
C LYS A 648 -38.63 -35.82 -10.82
N LYS A 649 -38.84 -37.10 -10.44
CA LYS A 649 -40.15 -37.60 -10.02
C LYS A 649 -40.47 -37.32 -8.56
N ARG A 650 -39.44 -37.29 -7.69
CA ARG A 650 -39.59 -37.07 -6.25
C ARG A 650 -39.91 -35.61 -5.90
N ALA A 651 -39.54 -34.67 -6.77
CA ALA A 651 -39.82 -33.24 -6.65
C ALA A 651 -41.32 -32.84 -6.66
N LYS A 652 -42.25 -33.78 -6.91
CA LYS A 652 -43.71 -33.53 -6.91
C LYS A 652 -44.43 -33.93 -5.63
N ASP A 653 -43.81 -34.72 -4.75
CA ASP A 653 -44.47 -35.36 -3.60
C ASP A 653 -44.03 -34.81 -2.23
N GLU A 654 -43.03 -33.93 -2.15
CA GLU A 654 -42.53 -33.36 -0.89
C GLU A 654 -42.94 -31.88 -0.70
N SER A 655 -43.20 -31.50 0.56
CA SER A 655 -43.70 -30.17 0.95
C SER A 655 -42.61 -29.08 1.01
N VAL A 656 -41.34 -29.47 1.04
CA VAL A 656 -40.18 -28.56 1.09
C VAL A 656 -39.60 -28.45 -0.32
N GLY A 657 -39.39 -27.24 -0.82
CA GLY A 657 -38.83 -27.02 -2.14
C GLY A 657 -37.33 -27.32 -2.18
N ALA A 658 -36.80 -27.51 -3.40
CA ALA A 658 -35.40 -27.88 -3.61
C ALA A 658 -34.41 -26.76 -3.23
N MET A 659 -34.86 -25.51 -3.20
CA MET A 659 -34.03 -24.35 -2.88
C MET A 659 -33.86 -24.20 -1.37
N GLU A 660 -34.91 -24.51 -0.61
CA GLU A 660 -34.89 -24.54 0.84
C GLU A 660 -33.90 -25.59 1.34
N LEU A 661 -33.91 -26.80 0.75
CA LEU A 661 -32.91 -27.85 1.04
C LEU A 661 -31.47 -27.43 0.70
N LEU A 662 -31.28 -26.67 -0.38
CA LEU A 662 -29.96 -26.14 -0.73
C LEU A 662 -29.52 -25.10 0.30
N VAL A 663 -30.40 -24.18 0.69
CA VAL A 663 -30.12 -23.16 1.70
C VAL A 663 -29.79 -23.81 3.05
N ASP A 664 -30.54 -24.83 3.47
CA ASP A 664 -30.25 -25.66 4.65
C ASP A 664 -28.84 -26.22 4.63
N ALA A 665 -28.47 -26.87 3.52
CA ALA A 665 -27.15 -27.44 3.36
C ALA A 665 -26.06 -26.35 3.38
N LEU A 666 -26.31 -25.18 2.80
CA LEU A 666 -25.37 -24.05 2.86
C LEU A 666 -25.24 -23.49 4.28
N ILE A 667 -26.34 -23.35 5.03
CA ILE A 667 -26.35 -22.89 6.42
C ILE A 667 -25.51 -23.84 7.29
N GLY A 668 -25.76 -25.16 7.21
CA GLY A 668 -24.98 -26.15 7.97
C GLY A 668 -23.48 -26.12 7.64
N LEU A 669 -23.11 -25.75 6.40
CA LEU A 669 -21.70 -25.55 6.04
C LEU A 669 -21.11 -24.22 6.56
N LEU A 670 -21.95 -23.18 6.71
CA LEU A 670 -21.55 -21.88 7.24
C LEU A 670 -21.46 -21.88 8.77
N GLU A 671 -22.19 -22.74 9.48
CA GLU A 671 -22.02 -22.94 10.93
C GLU A 671 -20.59 -23.41 11.25
N LEU A 672 -19.99 -24.22 10.38
CA LEU A 672 -18.60 -24.67 10.53
C LEU A 672 -17.60 -23.50 10.44
N SER A 673 -16.52 -23.60 11.20
CA SER A 673 -15.39 -22.65 11.22
C SER A 673 -14.43 -22.83 10.03
N SER A 674 -14.95 -23.14 8.83
CA SER A 674 -14.15 -23.39 7.62
C SER A 674 -14.22 -22.23 6.62
N SER A 675 -13.10 -21.53 6.44
CA SER A 675 -12.98 -20.47 5.42
C SER A 675 -13.12 -21.00 3.99
N PHE A 676 -12.68 -22.24 3.75
CA PHE A 676 -12.82 -22.91 2.45
C PHE A 676 -14.27 -23.25 2.14
N LEU A 677 -15.00 -23.86 3.08
CA LEU A 677 -16.42 -24.16 2.87
C LEU A 677 -17.25 -22.89 2.73
N ARG A 678 -16.99 -21.84 3.52
CA ARG A 678 -17.63 -20.52 3.34
C ARG A 678 -17.44 -19.97 1.93
N ALA A 679 -16.21 -20.00 1.41
CA ALA A 679 -15.92 -19.50 0.07
C ALA A 679 -16.66 -20.28 -1.03
N ILE A 680 -16.71 -21.61 -0.91
CA ILE A 680 -17.43 -22.46 -1.87
C ILE A 680 -18.95 -22.31 -1.74
N ALA A 681 -19.49 -22.27 -0.51
CA ALA A 681 -20.91 -22.03 -0.24
C ALA A 681 -21.37 -20.70 -0.84
N THR A 682 -20.58 -19.65 -0.66
CA THR A 682 -20.83 -18.31 -1.23
C THR A 682 -20.80 -18.35 -2.77
N GLN A 683 -19.84 -19.06 -3.38
CA GLN A 683 -19.79 -19.23 -4.83
C GLN A 683 -21.01 -19.99 -5.37
N VAL A 684 -21.47 -21.02 -4.66
CA VAL A 684 -22.64 -21.80 -5.06
C VAL A 684 -23.90 -20.96 -4.94
N PHE A 685 -24.06 -20.23 -3.82
CA PHE A 685 -25.19 -19.34 -3.62
C PHE A 685 -25.34 -18.30 -4.74
N SER A 686 -24.23 -17.68 -5.18
CA SER A 686 -24.20 -16.77 -6.34
C SER A 686 -24.81 -17.38 -7.61
N VAL A 687 -24.47 -18.64 -7.92
CA VAL A 687 -24.95 -19.33 -9.13
C VAL A 687 -26.44 -19.66 -9.07
N PHE A 688 -26.99 -19.81 -7.86
CA PHE A 688 -28.39 -20.13 -7.59
C PHE A 688 -29.22 -18.91 -7.16
N SER A 689 -28.64 -17.71 -7.13
CA SER A 689 -29.28 -16.52 -6.58
C SER A 689 -30.55 -16.12 -7.34
N ASP A 690 -30.66 -16.46 -8.63
CA ASP A 690 -31.82 -16.19 -9.48
C ASP A 690 -33.03 -17.10 -9.20
N GLU A 691 -32.83 -18.25 -8.55
CA GLU A 691 -33.87 -19.23 -8.21
C GLU A 691 -34.34 -19.12 -6.75
N MET A 692 -33.82 -18.15 -5.98
CA MET A 692 -34.24 -17.94 -4.60
C MET A 692 -35.75 -17.65 -4.52
N THR A 693 -36.42 -18.38 -3.63
CA THR A 693 -37.85 -18.24 -3.32
C THR A 693 -38.04 -17.35 -2.09
N ALA A 694 -39.27 -16.88 -1.92
CA ALA A 694 -39.74 -16.24 -0.69
C ALA A 694 -39.36 -17.06 0.57
N GLN A 695 -39.66 -18.35 0.59
CA GLN A 695 -39.40 -19.24 1.72
C GLN A 695 -37.90 -19.46 1.97
N SER A 696 -37.09 -19.58 0.92
CA SER A 696 -35.65 -19.74 1.05
C SER A 696 -34.95 -18.50 1.64
N LEU A 697 -35.47 -17.29 1.39
CA LEU A 697 -34.98 -16.06 2.00
C LEU A 697 -35.43 -15.94 3.46
N ASP A 698 -36.68 -16.29 3.76
CA ASP A 698 -37.19 -16.35 5.13
C ASP A 698 -36.34 -17.31 5.96
N HIS A 699 -35.94 -18.44 5.39
CA HIS A 699 -35.06 -19.39 6.08
C HIS A 699 -33.70 -18.78 6.47
N LEU A 700 -33.11 -17.92 5.62
CA LEU A 700 -31.88 -17.19 5.97
C LEU A 700 -32.13 -16.13 7.04
N ILE A 701 -33.31 -15.49 7.04
CA ILE A 701 -33.71 -14.49 8.03
C ILE A 701 -33.95 -15.14 9.39
N ASP A 702 -34.56 -16.31 9.42
CA ASP A 702 -34.91 -17.03 10.65
C ASP A 702 -33.67 -17.40 11.48
N GLN A 703 -32.52 -17.57 10.82
CA GLN A 703 -31.23 -17.82 11.49
C GLN A 703 -30.79 -16.69 12.42
N PHE A 704 -31.34 -15.48 12.28
CA PHE A 704 -31.04 -14.36 13.17
C PHE A 704 -31.89 -14.34 14.45
N GLY A 705 -32.83 -15.29 14.63
CA GLY A 705 -33.65 -15.39 15.85
C GLY A 705 -34.69 -14.28 16.02
N LEU A 706 -35.00 -13.52 14.96
CA LEU A 706 -35.92 -12.37 15.01
C LEU A 706 -37.38 -12.75 15.31
N ASN A 707 -37.75 -14.03 15.15
CA ASN A 707 -39.12 -14.53 15.40
C ASN A 707 -39.35 -14.93 16.86
N VAL A 708 -38.38 -14.73 17.76
CA VAL A 708 -38.52 -14.96 19.20
C VAL A 708 -38.81 -13.62 19.88
N GLY A 709 -40.09 -13.30 20.08
CA GLY A 709 -40.51 -12.20 20.95
C GLY A 709 -41.30 -11.07 20.27
N GLY A 710 -42.45 -11.41 19.69
CA GLY A 710 -43.52 -10.45 19.49
C GLY A 710 -44.73 -10.90 20.28
N HIS A 711 -44.88 -10.42 21.52
CA HIS A 711 -46.14 -10.15 22.21
C HIS A 711 -45.85 -9.58 23.61
N GLU A 712 -46.34 -8.36 23.85
CA GLU A 712 -46.56 -7.72 25.15
C GLU A 712 -45.32 -7.24 25.93
N ASP A 713 -44.94 -5.98 25.69
CA ASP A 713 -44.39 -5.06 26.70
C ASP A 713 -44.94 -3.65 26.39
N GLU A 714 -46.27 -3.53 26.50
CA GLU A 714 -46.93 -2.25 26.80
C GLU A 714 -47.31 -2.33 28.28
N GLU A 715 -47.00 -1.26 29.02
CA GLU A 715 -47.27 -1.04 30.47
C GLU A 715 -46.30 -1.75 31.45
N ASP A 716 -45.20 -1.06 31.77
CA ASP A 716 -45.05 -0.59 33.16
C ASP A 716 -44.30 0.74 33.17
N GLY A 717 -44.99 1.76 33.68
CA GLY A 717 -44.40 3.02 34.03
C GLY A 717 -43.94 2.94 35.47
N GLU A 718 -42.64 3.03 35.69
CA GLU A 718 -42.12 3.52 36.97
C GLU A 718 -41.46 4.88 36.70
N GLU A 719 -42.02 5.87 37.40
CA GLU A 719 -41.56 7.25 37.46
C GLU A 719 -40.28 7.30 38.29
N ASP A 720 -39.12 7.38 37.65
CA ASP A 720 -37.90 7.83 38.32
C ASP A 720 -37.71 9.33 38.04
N GLU A 721 -38.18 10.13 39.02
CA GLU A 721 -37.77 11.51 39.22
C GLU A 721 -36.32 11.50 39.75
N GLU A 722 -35.33 11.58 38.86
CA GLU A 722 -33.98 11.98 39.25
C GLU A 722 -33.81 13.50 39.08
N GLU A 723 -33.63 14.16 40.22
CA GLU A 723 -33.40 15.59 40.35
C GLU A 723 -32.09 16.00 39.63
N GLU A 724 -32.22 16.91 38.65
CA GLU A 724 -31.09 17.64 38.06
C GLU A 724 -30.47 18.56 39.14
N GLU A 725 -29.36 18.16 39.75
CA GLU A 725 -28.46 19.11 40.43
C GLU A 725 -27.64 19.86 39.37
N MET A 726 -27.97 21.14 39.22
CA MET A 726 -27.18 22.12 38.50
C MET A 726 -25.88 22.40 39.26
N GLU A 727 -24.73 22.09 38.65
CA GLU A 727 -23.47 22.74 39.01
C GLU A 727 -23.08 23.76 37.93
N GLU A 728 -22.78 24.96 38.42
CA GLU A 728 -22.61 26.20 37.67
C GLU A 728 -21.31 26.21 36.85
N GLU A 729 -21.42 26.76 35.63
CA GLU A 729 -20.31 27.12 34.76
C GLU A 729 -19.48 28.27 35.38
N GLU A 730 -18.18 28.05 35.62
CA GLU A 730 -17.19 29.13 35.60
C GLU A 730 -16.14 28.85 34.50
N GLU A 731 -16.15 29.73 33.50
CA GLU A 731 -15.17 29.83 32.41
C GLU A 731 -13.82 30.32 32.94
N GLU A 732 -12.71 29.62 32.65
CA GLU A 732 -11.42 30.27 32.39
C GLU A 732 -10.75 29.63 31.17
N GLU A 733 -10.50 30.48 30.16
CA GLU A 733 -9.73 30.20 28.95
C GLU A 733 -8.23 30.09 29.27
N GLU A 734 -7.55 29.01 28.83
CA GLU A 734 -6.16 29.10 28.34
C GLU A 734 -5.96 28.12 27.16
N GLU A 735 -5.52 28.68 26.02
CA GLU A 735 -5.00 27.96 24.85
C GLU A 735 -3.63 27.34 25.17
N GLU A 736 -3.36 26.09 24.78
CA GLU A 736 -2.15 25.67 24.03
C GLU A 736 -2.16 24.16 23.67
N ASP A 737 -2.03 23.93 22.37
CA ASP A 737 -1.37 22.84 21.63
C ASP A 737 -1.90 21.38 21.61
N GLU A 738 -2.39 21.04 20.40
CA GLU A 738 -2.65 19.70 19.84
C GLU A 738 -1.34 18.91 19.60
N GLU A 739 -1.17 17.75 20.22
CA GLU A 739 -0.50 16.59 19.58
C GLU A 739 -1.21 15.29 19.97
N ASP A 740 -1.81 14.65 18.96
CA ASP A 740 -2.46 13.35 18.97
C ASP A 740 -1.45 12.21 19.23
N GLU A 741 -1.69 11.37 20.25
CA GLU A 741 -1.26 9.96 20.25
C GLU A 741 -2.40 9.07 20.78
N ASP A 742 -2.99 8.31 19.85
CA ASP A 742 -4.03 7.29 20.06
C ASP A 742 -3.52 6.16 21.00
N GLU A 743 -4.08 6.04 22.20
CA GLU A 743 -4.06 4.80 22.99
C GLU A 743 -5.50 4.28 23.17
N GLU A 744 -5.68 3.00 22.84
CA GLU A 744 -6.96 2.30 22.72
C GLU A 744 -7.75 2.26 24.05
N GLU A 745 -9.02 2.66 24.00
CA GLU A 745 -9.99 2.55 25.10
C GLU A 745 -10.37 1.08 25.37
N ASP A 746 -9.99 0.57 26.55
CA ASP A 746 -10.64 -0.58 27.20
C ASP A 746 -11.87 -0.06 27.98
N ASP A 747 -13.03 -0.07 27.33
CA ASP A 747 -14.33 0.24 27.95
C ASP A 747 -14.87 -1.00 28.70
N VAL A 748 -14.74 -0.97 30.03
CA VAL A 748 -15.43 -1.92 30.93
C VAL A 748 -16.53 -1.17 31.66
N ASN A 749 -17.73 -1.19 31.09
CA ASN A 749 -18.97 -0.92 31.82
C ASN A 749 -19.30 -2.12 32.72
N GLU A 750 -19.13 -1.97 34.02
CA GLU A 750 -19.73 -2.82 35.06
C GLU A 750 -20.86 -2.01 35.72
N ASP A 751 -22.10 -2.49 35.56
CA ASP A 751 -23.11 -2.61 36.63
C ASP A 751 -24.46 -3.06 36.05
N GLN A 752 -24.70 -4.37 36.10
CA GLN A 752 -26.05 -4.96 36.09
C GLN A 752 -26.05 -6.18 37.02
N ASP A 753 -26.49 -5.97 38.26
CA ASP A 753 -26.78 -7.02 39.23
C ASP A 753 -27.97 -7.87 38.74
N ILE A 754 -27.70 -9.11 38.36
CA ILE A 754 -28.71 -10.14 38.10
C ILE A 754 -28.66 -11.15 39.24
N ASP A 755 -29.73 -11.20 40.02
CA ASP A 755 -29.99 -12.15 41.10
C ASP A 755 -29.99 -13.59 40.55
N LEU A 756 -28.91 -14.36 40.78
CA LEU A 756 -28.78 -15.75 40.34
C LEU A 756 -28.96 -16.72 41.51
N GLU A 757 -29.93 -17.61 41.37
CA GLU A 757 -30.10 -18.80 42.23
C GLU A 757 -28.79 -19.59 42.35
N VAL A 758 -28.35 -19.85 43.59
CA VAL A 758 -27.04 -20.41 43.91
C VAL A 758 -26.92 -21.89 43.50
N ASP A 759 -25.93 -22.19 42.65
CA ASP A 759 -25.57 -23.52 42.12
C ASP A 759 -25.25 -24.55 43.23
N PRO A 760 -25.88 -25.74 43.24
CA PRO A 760 -25.61 -26.80 44.23
C PRO A 760 -24.15 -27.31 44.22
N VAL A 761 -23.42 -27.17 43.11
CA VAL A 761 -21.99 -27.54 43.02
C VAL A 761 -21.11 -26.51 43.73
N LEU A 762 -21.45 -25.22 43.62
CA LEU A 762 -20.80 -24.14 44.36
C LEU A 762 -21.02 -24.33 45.88
N ARG A 763 -22.24 -24.71 46.28
CA ARG A 763 -22.56 -25.02 47.68
C ARG A 763 -21.74 -26.19 48.22
N SER A 764 -21.55 -27.25 47.43
CA SER A 764 -20.71 -28.39 47.82
C SER A 764 -19.24 -28.03 47.99
N LYS A 765 -18.69 -27.14 47.14
CA LYS A 765 -17.29 -26.70 47.24
C LYS A 765 -17.06 -25.71 48.38
N ILE A 766 -18.04 -24.86 48.67
CA ILE A 766 -18.04 -23.99 49.86
C ILE A 766 -18.10 -24.86 51.13
N GLU A 767 -18.97 -25.86 51.18
CA GLU A 767 -19.04 -26.81 52.31
C GLU A 767 -17.74 -27.61 52.50
N GLU A 768 -17.06 -27.98 51.41
CA GLU A 768 -15.75 -28.63 51.47
C GLU A 768 -14.66 -27.69 51.98
N ALA A 769 -14.66 -26.42 51.56
CA ALA A 769 -13.76 -25.38 52.07
C ALA A 769 -13.99 -25.09 53.57
N PHE A 770 -15.24 -25.12 54.06
CA PHE A 770 -15.56 -25.04 55.49
C PHE A 770 -15.10 -26.28 56.27
N ARG A 771 -15.18 -27.47 55.66
CA ARG A 771 -14.74 -28.74 56.28
C ARG A 771 -13.21 -28.83 56.42
N ASP A 772 -12.49 -28.45 55.37
CA ASP A 772 -11.01 -28.44 55.37
C ASP A 772 -10.42 -27.40 56.33
N SER A 773 -11.21 -26.40 56.73
CA SER A 773 -10.83 -25.36 57.68
C SER A 773 -11.09 -25.72 59.15
N GLY A 774 -11.60 -26.93 59.42
CA GLY A 774 -11.70 -27.49 60.78
C GLY A 774 -12.89 -27.02 61.63
N MET A 775 -13.95 -26.45 61.03
CA MET A 775 -15.12 -25.90 61.75
C MET A 775 -16.32 -26.83 61.87
N ALA A 776 -16.13 -28.16 61.75
CA ALA A 776 -17.21 -29.11 61.89
C ALA A 776 -16.85 -30.24 62.88
N GLU A 777 -17.03 -30.00 64.17
CA GLU A 777 -17.38 -31.06 65.12
C GLU A 777 -18.52 -30.62 66.05
N ASP A 778 -19.46 -31.56 66.22
CA ASP A 778 -20.78 -31.50 66.86
C ASP A 778 -20.78 -31.20 68.37
N ASP A 779 -21.88 -30.55 68.80
CA ASP A 779 -22.65 -30.70 70.05
C ASP A 779 -21.94 -31.09 71.37
N GLU A 780 -21.89 -30.15 72.32
CA GLU A 780 -22.47 -30.22 73.70
C GLU A 780 -21.73 -29.32 74.71
N ALA A 781 -22.52 -28.55 75.48
CA ALA A 781 -22.27 -28.02 76.83
C ALA A 781 -21.26 -26.87 77.06
N ASP A 782 -21.85 -25.69 77.30
CA ASP A 782 -21.61 -24.75 78.42
C ASP A 782 -20.21 -24.13 78.61
N GLY A 783 -20.09 -22.83 78.31
CA GLY A 783 -18.92 -22.03 78.68
C GLY A 783 -18.76 -20.75 77.86
N ASN A 784 -19.23 -19.64 78.43
CA ASN A 784 -18.99 -18.28 77.95
C ASN A 784 -17.48 -17.98 77.94
N ASP A 785 -16.88 -17.87 76.74
CA ASP A 785 -15.65 -17.11 76.49
C ASP A 785 -15.68 -16.59 75.04
N GLU A 786 -15.93 -15.29 74.92
CA GLU A 786 -15.56 -14.48 73.76
C GLU A 786 -14.02 -14.46 73.67
N ASP A 787 -13.48 -14.92 72.54
CA ASP A 787 -12.28 -14.41 71.83
C ASP A 787 -11.40 -15.53 71.22
N LEU A 788 -10.83 -15.18 70.06
CA LEU A 788 -9.82 -15.85 69.23
C LEU A 788 -10.34 -16.70 68.03
N PHE A 789 -10.99 -16.03 67.07
CA PHE A 789 -10.63 -16.27 65.67
C PHE A 789 -9.55 -15.26 65.30
N ASP A 790 -8.42 -15.74 64.80
CA ASP A 790 -7.31 -14.93 64.31
C ASP A 790 -7.76 -14.21 63.01
N ASP A 791 -7.61 -12.89 62.92
CA ASP A 791 -7.98 -12.11 61.71
C ASP A 791 -7.33 -12.72 60.45
N ASP A 792 -6.14 -13.32 60.61
CA ASP A 792 -5.40 -14.01 59.55
C ASP A 792 -6.09 -15.30 59.05
N GLN A 793 -6.91 -15.97 59.88
CA GLN A 793 -7.68 -17.16 59.48
C GLN A 793 -8.96 -16.80 58.72
N MET A 794 -9.62 -15.69 59.09
CA MET A 794 -10.80 -15.20 58.38
C MET A 794 -10.42 -14.62 57.01
N ALA A 795 -9.28 -13.91 56.93
CA ALA A 795 -8.72 -13.42 55.67
C ALA A 795 -8.37 -14.57 54.69
N GLN A 796 -7.78 -15.67 55.19
CA GLN A 796 -7.46 -16.83 54.33
C GLN A 796 -8.70 -17.58 53.81
N LEU A 797 -9.82 -17.53 54.54
CA LEU A 797 -11.11 -18.06 54.09
C LEU A 797 -11.72 -17.16 53.01
N ASP A 798 -11.70 -15.84 53.20
CA ASP A 798 -12.16 -14.88 52.20
C ASP A 798 -11.31 -14.93 50.92
N ASP A 799 -9.99 -15.05 51.02
CA ASP A 799 -9.10 -15.18 49.85
C ASP A 799 -9.41 -16.45 49.04
N LYS A 800 -9.66 -17.58 49.72
CA LYS A 800 -10.03 -18.84 49.05
C LYS A 800 -11.42 -18.77 48.44
N LEU A 801 -12.39 -18.15 49.11
CA LEU A 801 -13.71 -17.93 48.56
C LEU A 801 -13.65 -17.00 47.35
N ALA A 802 -12.90 -15.90 47.43
CA ALA A 802 -12.68 -14.97 46.33
C ALA A 802 -12.00 -15.66 45.13
N GLU A 803 -11.00 -16.51 45.34
CA GLU A 803 -10.36 -17.27 44.26
C GLU A 803 -11.34 -18.25 43.57
N ILE A 804 -12.18 -18.93 44.36
CA ILE A 804 -13.23 -19.83 43.84
C ILE A 804 -14.28 -19.04 43.05
N PHE A 805 -14.71 -17.87 43.55
CA PHE A 805 -15.66 -16.99 42.88
C PHE A 805 -15.08 -16.41 41.58
N VAL A 806 -13.81 -15.97 41.58
CA VAL A 806 -13.11 -15.43 40.38
C VAL A 806 -12.90 -16.52 39.32
N GLN A 807 -12.53 -17.75 39.71
CA GLN A 807 -12.38 -18.85 38.76
C GLN A 807 -13.71 -19.31 38.17
N HIS A 808 -14.80 -19.30 38.96
CA HIS A 808 -16.11 -19.74 38.49
C HIS A 808 -16.86 -18.67 37.67
N SER A 809 -16.71 -17.39 38.01
CA SER A 809 -17.26 -16.27 37.22
C SER A 809 -16.47 -16.04 35.92
N GLY A 810 -15.14 -16.11 35.96
CA GLY A 810 -14.28 -15.89 34.80
C GLY A 810 -14.33 -17.00 33.74
N SER A 811 -14.62 -18.25 34.12
CA SER A 811 -14.77 -19.36 33.17
C SER A 811 -16.11 -19.34 32.43
N LYS A 812 -17.23 -19.12 33.14
CA LYS A 812 -18.56 -18.95 32.53
C LYS A 812 -18.63 -17.69 31.65
N ARG A 813 -17.99 -16.58 32.05
CA ARG A 813 -17.89 -15.35 31.23
C ARG A 813 -17.14 -15.60 29.93
N LYS A 814 -15.97 -16.25 29.97
CA LYS A 814 -15.19 -16.59 28.78
C LYS A 814 -15.92 -17.54 27.82
N GLU A 815 -16.66 -18.50 28.36
CA GLU A 815 -17.47 -19.43 27.57
C GLU A 815 -18.64 -18.70 26.88
N ARG A 816 -19.35 -17.82 27.61
CA ARG A 816 -20.40 -16.97 27.05
C ARG A 816 -19.88 -16.02 25.97
N GLU A 817 -18.73 -15.37 26.20
CA GLU A 817 -18.08 -14.50 25.21
C GLU A 817 -17.63 -15.24 23.96
N ALA A 818 -17.13 -16.48 24.09
CA ALA A 818 -16.75 -17.31 22.96
C ALA A 818 -17.97 -17.70 22.12
N LEU A 819 -19.06 -18.13 22.78
CA LEU A 819 -20.31 -18.45 22.11
C LEU A 819 -20.90 -17.24 21.39
N GLN A 820 -20.87 -16.06 22.02
CA GLN A 820 -21.36 -14.82 21.41
C GLN A 820 -20.52 -14.42 20.18
N ARG A 821 -19.19 -14.61 20.23
CA ARG A 821 -18.31 -14.38 19.07
C ARG A 821 -18.61 -15.35 17.92
N ASP A 822 -18.82 -16.63 18.20
CA ASP A 822 -19.12 -17.62 17.17
C ASP A 822 -20.49 -17.38 16.52
N THR A 823 -21.52 -17.06 17.31
CA THR A 823 -22.85 -16.64 16.81
C THR A 823 -22.74 -15.39 15.94
N ALA A 824 -21.97 -14.37 16.37
CA ALA A 824 -21.75 -13.17 15.58
C ALA A 824 -21.02 -13.46 14.25
N LEU A 825 -20.04 -14.35 14.25
CA LEU A 825 -19.34 -14.78 13.04
C LEU A 825 -20.29 -15.52 12.08
N PHE A 826 -21.18 -16.37 12.60
CA PHE A 826 -22.20 -17.05 11.82
C PHE A 826 -23.22 -16.09 11.20
N HIS A 827 -23.82 -15.19 11.98
CA HIS A 827 -24.72 -14.15 11.46
C HIS A 827 -24.05 -13.29 10.37
N ASN A 828 -22.76 -12.96 10.55
CA ASN A 828 -22.00 -12.26 9.52
C ASN A 828 -21.82 -13.07 8.22
N LYS A 829 -21.72 -14.40 8.29
CA LYS A 829 -21.68 -15.26 7.10
C LYS A 829 -23.02 -15.24 6.36
N ILE A 830 -24.15 -15.21 7.07
CA ILE A 830 -25.48 -15.10 6.47
C ILE A 830 -25.67 -13.72 5.82
N LEU A 831 -25.22 -12.65 6.49
CA LEU A 831 -25.23 -11.30 5.92
C LEU A 831 -24.40 -11.22 4.61
N ASP A 832 -23.32 -12.01 4.45
CA ASP A 832 -22.61 -12.09 3.17
C ASP A 832 -23.52 -12.62 2.04
N LEU A 833 -24.31 -13.66 2.33
CA LEU A 833 -25.22 -14.26 1.35
C LEU A 833 -26.34 -13.27 1.00
N LEU A 834 -26.92 -12.59 1.99
CA LEU A 834 -27.92 -11.56 1.76
C LEU A 834 -27.36 -10.35 1.01
N GLU A 835 -26.12 -9.94 1.30
CA GLU A 835 -25.44 -8.87 0.56
C GLU A 835 -25.22 -9.28 -0.90
N MET A 836 -24.79 -10.52 -1.13
CA MET A 836 -24.60 -11.09 -2.46
C MET A 836 -25.92 -11.13 -3.24
N TYR A 837 -27.00 -11.60 -2.62
CA TYR A 837 -28.33 -11.59 -3.22
C TYR A 837 -28.77 -10.15 -3.58
N ALA A 838 -28.63 -9.21 -2.65
CA ALA A 838 -28.97 -7.79 -2.89
C ALA A 838 -28.17 -7.16 -4.04
N LYS A 839 -26.93 -7.62 -4.26
CA LYS A 839 -26.06 -7.15 -5.33
C LYS A 839 -26.40 -7.79 -6.69
N GLU A 840 -26.61 -9.09 -6.73
CA GLU A 840 -26.85 -9.84 -7.99
C GLU A 840 -28.29 -9.74 -8.47
N GLN A 841 -29.24 -9.69 -7.53
CA GLN A 841 -30.68 -9.69 -7.79
C GLN A 841 -31.31 -8.33 -7.47
N SER A 842 -30.58 -7.23 -7.75
CA SER A 842 -30.94 -5.87 -7.32
C SER A 842 -32.27 -5.33 -7.90
N SER A 843 -32.80 -5.99 -8.94
CA SER A 843 -34.11 -5.70 -9.53
C SER A 843 -35.23 -6.66 -9.10
N ASN A 844 -34.95 -7.70 -8.32
CA ASN A 844 -35.93 -8.71 -7.90
C ASN A 844 -36.85 -8.15 -6.79
N ILE A 845 -38.16 -8.39 -6.91
CA ILE A 845 -39.17 -7.90 -5.96
C ILE A 845 -38.99 -8.47 -4.55
N LEU A 846 -38.40 -9.66 -4.41
CA LEU A 846 -38.16 -10.31 -3.13
C LEU A 846 -37.18 -9.54 -2.22
N LEU A 847 -36.39 -8.60 -2.75
CA LEU A 847 -35.52 -7.75 -1.92
C LEU A 847 -36.28 -6.90 -0.90
N VAL A 848 -37.55 -6.61 -1.17
CA VAL A 848 -38.42 -5.87 -0.26
C VAL A 848 -38.51 -6.58 1.10
N ARG A 849 -38.55 -7.92 1.09
CA ARG A 849 -38.67 -8.75 2.30
C ARG A 849 -37.44 -8.69 3.21
N LEU A 850 -36.29 -8.25 2.71
CA LEU A 850 -35.06 -8.14 3.51
C LEU A 850 -35.02 -6.86 4.34
N ALA A 851 -35.81 -5.83 3.98
CA ALA A 851 -35.64 -4.50 4.54
C ALA A 851 -36.06 -4.41 6.02
N ALA A 852 -37.23 -4.95 6.39
CA ALA A 852 -37.70 -4.93 7.76
C ALA A 852 -36.84 -5.79 8.72
N PRO A 853 -36.50 -7.06 8.39
CA PRO A 853 -35.63 -7.89 9.26
C PRO A 853 -34.24 -7.28 9.47
N LEU A 854 -33.61 -6.75 8.42
CA LEU A 854 -32.31 -6.09 8.55
C LEU A 854 -32.38 -4.78 9.35
N PHE A 855 -33.53 -4.08 9.32
CA PHE A 855 -33.72 -2.89 10.13
C PHE A 855 -33.91 -3.27 11.61
N ALA A 856 -34.65 -4.35 11.88
CA ALA A 856 -34.77 -4.92 13.22
C ALA A 856 -33.39 -5.31 13.77
N LEU A 857 -32.55 -6.00 12.98
CA LEU A 857 -31.16 -6.31 13.36
C LEU A 857 -30.33 -5.06 13.62
N ALA A 858 -30.45 -4.02 12.79
CA ALA A 858 -29.73 -2.76 12.98
C ALA A 858 -30.15 -2.04 14.26
N LYS A 859 -31.39 -2.21 14.71
CA LYS A 859 -31.91 -1.73 16.00
C LYS A 859 -31.36 -2.54 17.19
N GLY A 860 -30.76 -3.70 16.96
CA GLY A 860 -30.34 -4.64 18.01
C GLY A 860 -31.42 -5.65 18.39
N ALA A 861 -32.37 -5.94 17.51
CA ALA A 861 -33.32 -7.04 17.71
C ALA A 861 -32.64 -8.40 17.48
N GLY A 862 -33.02 -9.39 18.30
CA GLY A 862 -32.30 -10.65 18.44
C GLY A 862 -31.05 -10.47 19.31
N ASP A 863 -30.65 -11.49 20.08
CA ASP A 863 -29.43 -11.48 20.90
C ASP A 863 -28.17 -11.42 20.01
N VAL A 864 -27.89 -10.23 19.47
CA VAL A 864 -27.01 -10.03 18.32
C VAL A 864 -25.98 -8.95 18.63
N SER A 865 -24.70 -9.25 18.37
CA SER A 865 -23.60 -8.30 18.62
C SER A 865 -23.73 -6.98 17.84
N GLN A 866 -23.18 -5.90 18.40
CA GLN A 866 -23.13 -4.57 17.77
C GLN A 866 -22.48 -4.58 16.38
N GLN A 867 -21.52 -5.49 16.15
CA GLN A 867 -20.89 -5.67 14.84
C GLN A 867 -21.89 -6.13 13.76
N VAL A 868 -22.76 -7.08 14.10
CA VAL A 868 -23.79 -7.59 13.19
C VAL A 868 -24.86 -6.51 12.94
N ALA A 869 -25.29 -5.79 13.99
CA ALA A 869 -26.22 -4.67 13.87
C ALA A 869 -25.68 -3.58 12.92
N THR A 870 -24.42 -3.17 13.12
CA THR A 870 -23.73 -2.20 12.27
C THR A 870 -23.68 -2.67 10.82
N ARG A 871 -23.37 -3.95 10.59
CA ARG A 871 -23.28 -4.54 9.26
C ARG A 871 -24.64 -4.63 8.55
N ALA A 872 -25.70 -5.01 9.26
CA ALA A 872 -27.07 -5.01 8.74
C ALA A 872 -27.47 -3.59 8.28
N GLY A 873 -27.17 -2.57 9.11
CA GLY A 873 -27.37 -1.17 8.75
C GLY A 873 -26.58 -0.73 7.51
N GLN A 874 -25.32 -1.15 7.37
CA GLN A 874 -24.51 -0.87 6.17
C GLN A 874 -25.07 -1.53 4.90
N LEU A 875 -25.53 -2.79 4.99
CA LEU A 875 -26.16 -3.52 3.89
C LEU A 875 -27.42 -2.78 3.41
N LEU A 876 -28.30 -2.37 4.35
CA LEU A 876 -29.49 -1.56 4.06
C LEU A 876 -29.13 -0.26 3.33
N ARG A 877 -28.17 0.52 3.86
CA ARG A 877 -27.77 1.81 3.25
C ARG A 877 -27.15 1.63 1.86
N GLY A 878 -26.25 0.65 1.73
CA GLY A 878 -25.37 0.52 0.58
C GLY A 878 -25.96 -0.27 -0.59
N ARG A 879 -26.74 -1.32 -0.32
CA ARG A 879 -27.16 -2.31 -1.33
C ARG A 879 -28.65 -2.32 -1.59
N ILE A 880 -29.48 -2.03 -0.58
CA ILE A 880 -30.94 -2.06 -0.72
C ILE A 880 -31.49 -0.65 -0.98
N CYS A 881 -31.40 0.26 0.00
CA CYS A 881 -32.11 1.55 -0.03
C CYS A 881 -31.58 2.53 -1.09
N ARG A 882 -30.29 2.42 -1.45
CA ARG A 882 -29.61 3.28 -2.44
C ARG A 882 -29.29 2.57 -3.76
N SER A 883 -29.89 1.41 -4.02
CA SER A 883 -29.70 0.72 -5.30
C SER A 883 -30.15 1.57 -6.49
N LYS A 884 -29.38 1.48 -7.59
CA LYS A 884 -29.70 2.14 -8.86
C LYS A 884 -30.81 1.40 -9.61
N GLU A 885 -30.72 0.08 -9.62
CA GLU A 885 -31.78 -0.80 -10.13
C GLU A 885 -32.90 -0.88 -9.11
N GLN A 886 -34.13 -1.09 -9.57
CA GLN A 886 -35.30 -1.01 -8.71
C GLN A 886 -36.07 -2.34 -8.75
N PRO A 887 -36.55 -2.80 -7.59
CA PRO A 887 -37.44 -3.96 -7.52
C PRO A 887 -38.68 -3.77 -8.39
N HIS A 888 -39.00 -4.78 -9.19
CA HIS A 888 -40.20 -4.81 -10.03
C HIS A 888 -40.80 -6.22 -10.08
N GLY A 889 -42.12 -6.31 -10.14
CA GLY A 889 -42.85 -7.57 -10.15
C GLY A 889 -44.15 -7.49 -9.36
N ASP A 890 -44.74 -8.66 -9.06
CA ASP A 890 -45.94 -8.77 -8.24
C ASP A 890 -45.60 -8.45 -6.79
N LEU A 891 -46.18 -7.35 -6.28
CA LEU A 891 -45.91 -6.84 -4.94
C LEU A 891 -47.07 -7.19 -4.00
N ASP A 892 -46.73 -7.69 -2.81
CA ASP A 892 -47.66 -7.72 -1.69
C ASP A 892 -47.80 -6.31 -1.11
N VAL A 893 -48.80 -5.57 -1.59
CA VAL A 893 -49.04 -4.18 -1.20
C VAL A 893 -49.38 -4.06 0.29
N ALA A 894 -50.06 -5.06 0.87
CA ALA A 894 -50.50 -5.01 2.26
C ALA A 894 -49.29 -5.13 3.21
N LEU A 895 -48.39 -6.07 2.94
CA LEU A 895 -47.16 -6.23 3.71
C LEU A 895 -46.30 -4.95 3.66
N VAL A 896 -46.11 -4.36 2.47
CA VAL A 896 -45.30 -3.14 2.34
C VAL A 896 -45.97 -1.93 2.99
N GLU A 897 -47.30 -1.83 2.96
CA GLU A 897 -48.01 -0.79 3.71
C GLU A 897 -47.77 -0.93 5.20
N GLU A 898 -47.83 -2.14 5.75
CA GLU A 898 -47.58 -2.43 7.16
C GLU A 898 -46.14 -2.07 7.56
N GLU A 899 -45.15 -2.53 6.79
CA GLU A 899 -43.73 -2.24 7.03
C GLU A 899 -43.42 -0.75 6.89
N LEU A 900 -44.02 -0.06 5.90
CA LEU A 900 -43.89 1.39 5.76
C LEU A 900 -44.52 2.12 6.94
N ARG A 901 -45.70 1.70 7.40
CA ARG A 901 -46.36 2.26 8.59
C ARG A 901 -45.49 2.08 9.83
N ALA A 902 -44.86 0.92 10.00
CA ALA A 902 -43.92 0.66 11.10
C ALA A 902 -42.73 1.64 11.06
N MET A 903 -42.14 1.90 9.89
CA MET A 903 -41.04 2.90 9.76
C MET A 903 -41.50 4.31 10.14
N HIS A 904 -42.69 4.73 9.71
CA HIS A 904 -43.24 6.04 10.05
C HIS A 904 -43.57 6.17 11.54
N THR A 905 -44.09 5.10 12.18
CA THR A 905 -44.30 5.07 13.63
C THR A 905 -42.97 5.15 14.38
N TYR A 906 -41.94 4.42 13.94
CA TYR A 906 -40.61 4.50 14.54
C TYR A 906 -40.01 5.91 14.45
N VAL A 907 -40.07 6.57 13.28
CA VAL A 907 -39.57 7.95 13.10
C VAL A 907 -40.33 8.96 13.97
N ARG A 908 -41.60 8.70 14.31
CA ARG A 908 -42.41 9.54 15.21
C ARG A 908 -42.16 9.31 16.69
N ALA A 909 -41.48 8.22 17.06
CA ALA A 909 -41.26 7.84 18.46
C ALA A 909 -39.78 7.90 18.87
N SER A 910 -38.86 7.53 17.98
CA SER A 910 -37.43 7.35 18.30
C SER A 910 -36.66 8.67 18.36
N GLN A 911 -35.80 8.80 19.37
CA GLN A 911 -34.85 9.92 19.51
C GLN A 911 -33.46 9.59 18.94
N ASP A 912 -33.17 8.31 18.64
CA ASP A 912 -31.89 7.88 18.07
C ASP A 912 -31.70 8.47 16.67
N VAL A 913 -30.64 9.28 16.56
CA VAL A 913 -30.24 9.99 15.34
C VAL A 913 -29.99 9.05 14.18
N ALA A 914 -29.16 8.04 14.40
CA ALA A 914 -28.65 7.16 13.36
C ALA A 914 -29.71 6.16 12.90
N LEU A 915 -30.48 5.60 13.84
CA LEU A 915 -31.57 4.67 13.52
C LEU A 915 -32.75 5.38 12.87
N SER A 916 -33.07 6.61 13.27
CA SER A 916 -34.12 7.42 12.62
C SER A 916 -33.74 7.78 11.18
N GLU A 917 -32.47 8.09 10.91
CA GLU A 917 -31.99 8.29 9.53
C GLU A 917 -32.04 7.01 8.68
N LEU A 918 -31.71 5.86 9.27
CA LEU A 918 -31.81 4.57 8.61
C LEU A 918 -33.27 4.21 8.30
N ALA A 919 -34.19 4.38 9.26
CA ALA A 919 -35.63 4.22 9.07
C ALA A 919 -36.15 5.14 7.94
N GLY A 920 -35.60 6.36 7.86
CA GLY A 920 -35.84 7.29 6.76
C GLY A 920 -35.48 6.73 5.38
N LEU A 921 -34.32 6.10 5.26
CA LEU A 921 -33.88 5.47 4.01
C LEU A 921 -34.75 4.27 3.64
N VAL A 922 -35.14 3.45 4.63
CA VAL A 922 -36.02 2.29 4.43
C VAL A 922 -37.43 2.74 4.03
N SER A 923 -38.00 3.74 4.70
CA SER A 923 -39.28 4.37 4.32
C SER A 923 -39.26 4.88 2.87
N GLN A 924 -38.18 5.56 2.46
CA GLN A 924 -38.03 6.01 1.08
C GLN A 924 -37.91 4.84 0.09
N PHE A 925 -37.26 3.74 0.47
CA PHE A 925 -37.17 2.54 -0.36
C PHE A 925 -38.57 1.93 -0.59
N TYR A 926 -39.34 1.68 0.47
CA TYR A 926 -40.72 1.18 0.35
C TYR A 926 -41.62 2.11 -0.45
N THR A 927 -41.55 3.42 -0.18
CA THR A 927 -42.32 4.44 -0.93
C THR A 927 -42.00 4.37 -2.42
N LYS A 928 -40.72 4.26 -2.77
CA LYS A 928 -40.27 4.14 -4.17
C LYS A 928 -40.79 2.85 -4.83
N VAL A 929 -40.83 1.74 -4.09
CA VAL A 929 -41.33 0.45 -4.59
C VAL A 929 -42.85 0.48 -4.79
N LEU A 930 -43.60 1.06 -3.84
CA LEU A 930 -45.06 1.22 -3.93
C LEU A 930 -45.48 2.08 -5.11
N LEU A 931 -44.87 3.25 -5.29
CA LEU A 931 -45.19 4.18 -6.37
C LEU A 931 -44.98 3.56 -7.76
N ARG A 932 -44.01 2.65 -7.89
CA ARG A 932 -43.70 1.97 -9.15
C ARG A 932 -44.60 0.76 -9.44
N ASN A 933 -44.92 -0.03 -8.41
CA ASN A 933 -45.54 -1.35 -8.61
C ASN A 933 -47.03 -1.42 -8.20
N SER A 934 -47.59 -0.36 -7.60
CA SER A 934 -49.00 -0.32 -7.19
C SER A 934 -49.70 0.95 -7.67
N HIS A 935 -50.92 0.80 -8.19
CA HIS A 935 -51.78 1.93 -8.56
C HIS A 935 -52.23 2.75 -7.34
N ASP A 936 -52.42 2.10 -6.18
CA ASP A 936 -52.80 2.77 -4.93
C ASP A 936 -51.58 3.29 -4.14
N GLY A 937 -50.35 3.05 -4.63
CA GLY A 937 -49.11 3.38 -3.92
C GLY A 937 -49.01 4.84 -3.51
N LEU A 938 -49.42 5.78 -4.38
CA LEU A 938 -49.43 7.21 -4.05
C LEU A 938 -50.42 7.55 -2.93
N LYS A 939 -51.58 6.91 -2.91
CA LYS A 939 -52.60 7.14 -1.90
C LYS A 939 -52.12 6.66 -0.53
N ILE A 940 -51.56 5.45 -0.47
CA ILE A 940 -51.02 4.84 0.76
C ILE A 940 -49.87 5.70 1.31
N ALA A 941 -48.88 6.02 0.46
CA ALA A 941 -47.76 6.86 0.85
C ALA A 941 -48.23 8.24 1.33
N CYS A 942 -49.16 8.88 0.58
CA CYS A 942 -49.69 10.19 0.96
C CYS A 942 -50.33 10.16 2.35
N SER A 943 -51.16 9.16 2.67
CA SER A 943 -51.77 9.06 4.01
C SER A 943 -50.73 8.96 5.13
N LEU A 944 -49.71 8.12 4.98
CA LEU A 944 -48.69 7.92 6.03
C LEU A 944 -47.78 9.13 6.21
N TYR A 945 -47.37 9.77 5.11
CA TYR A 945 -46.60 11.01 5.16
C TYR A 945 -47.43 12.17 5.69
N GLU A 946 -48.73 12.24 5.40
CA GLU A 946 -49.63 13.26 5.95
C GLU A 946 -49.78 13.11 7.47
N GLU A 947 -49.98 11.89 7.98
CA GLU A 947 -49.98 11.62 9.42
C GLU A 947 -48.67 12.07 10.09
N THR A 948 -47.53 11.78 9.46
CA THR A 948 -46.20 12.12 9.99
C THR A 948 -45.92 13.62 9.92
N LEU A 949 -46.36 14.27 8.84
CA LEU A 949 -46.31 15.72 8.69
C LEU A 949 -47.17 16.41 9.74
N ASN A 950 -48.37 15.89 10.02
CA ASN A 950 -49.26 16.43 11.04
C ASN A 950 -48.66 16.30 12.45
N ASP A 951 -48.06 15.14 12.78
CA ASP A 951 -47.32 15.00 14.05
C ASP A 951 -46.19 16.04 14.16
N PHE A 952 -45.35 16.17 13.12
CA PHE A 952 -44.28 17.17 13.07
C PHE A 952 -44.77 18.62 13.27
N LEU A 953 -45.91 18.96 12.67
CA LEU A 953 -46.46 20.32 12.69
C LEU A 953 -47.19 20.64 14.00
N GLN A 954 -47.90 19.68 14.58
CA GLN A 954 -48.84 19.90 15.68
C GLN A 954 -48.26 19.52 17.06
N ARG A 955 -47.41 18.48 17.14
CA ARG A 955 -46.81 18.04 18.40
C ARG A 955 -45.63 18.94 18.78
N LYS A 956 -45.68 19.52 19.98
CA LYS A 956 -44.66 20.48 20.47
C LYS A 956 -43.25 19.86 20.51
N ALA A 957 -43.15 18.62 20.96
CA ALA A 957 -41.91 17.83 21.03
C ALA A 957 -42.02 16.60 20.11
N SER A 958 -42.19 16.82 18.81
CA SER A 958 -42.09 15.74 17.81
C SER A 958 -40.61 15.42 17.54
N PRO A 959 -40.19 14.14 17.65
CA PRO A 959 -38.84 13.70 17.29
C PRO A 959 -38.61 13.65 15.77
N VAL A 960 -39.67 13.80 14.96
CA VAL A 960 -39.57 13.83 13.51
C VAL A 960 -38.66 14.96 13.05
N ARG A 961 -37.64 14.59 12.27
CA ARG A 961 -36.67 15.53 11.73
C ARG A 961 -37.19 16.17 10.44
N PRO A 962 -36.95 17.49 10.22
CA PRO A 962 -37.36 18.13 8.97
C PRO A 962 -36.75 17.47 7.72
N ALA A 963 -35.53 16.93 7.82
CA ALA A 963 -34.84 16.26 6.72
C ALA A 963 -35.60 15.03 6.19
N PHE A 964 -36.20 14.23 7.07
CA PHE A 964 -36.98 13.04 6.68
C PHE A 964 -38.11 13.39 5.69
N LEU A 965 -38.91 14.40 6.04
CA LEU A 965 -40.00 14.88 5.19
C LEU A 965 -39.48 15.59 3.93
N LEU A 966 -38.47 16.46 4.09
CA LEU A 966 -37.95 17.26 2.98
C LEU A 966 -37.31 16.39 1.90
N ASP A 967 -36.60 15.32 2.28
CA ASP A 967 -35.97 14.40 1.33
C ASP A 967 -37.01 13.57 0.58
N ALA A 968 -38.07 13.11 1.25
CA ALA A 968 -39.18 12.42 0.60
C ALA A 968 -39.87 13.32 -0.44
N LEU A 969 -40.18 14.58 -0.09
CA LEU A 969 -40.78 15.57 -1.00
C LEU A 969 -39.88 15.86 -2.21
N ARG A 970 -38.56 15.95 -2.00
CA ARG A 970 -37.59 16.18 -3.08
C ARG A 970 -37.47 14.98 -4.01
N ARG A 971 -37.55 13.77 -3.47
CA ARG A 971 -37.34 12.51 -4.19
C ARG A 971 -38.58 12.05 -4.95
N PHE A 972 -39.77 12.34 -4.43
CA PHE A 972 -41.06 11.91 -5.00
C PHE A 972 -41.96 13.13 -5.27
N PRO A 973 -41.86 13.76 -6.47
CA PRO A 973 -42.63 14.96 -6.79
C PRO A 973 -44.15 14.77 -6.70
N GLU A 974 -44.67 13.61 -7.11
CA GLU A 974 -46.09 13.25 -7.03
C GLU A 974 -46.62 13.25 -5.59
N LEU A 975 -45.84 12.68 -4.65
CA LEU A 975 -46.13 12.70 -3.22
C LEU A 975 -46.10 14.13 -2.69
N GLY A 976 -45.08 14.92 -3.06
CA GLY A 976 -44.98 16.31 -2.63
C GLY A 976 -46.12 17.18 -3.12
N TRP A 977 -46.58 16.96 -4.36
CA TRP A 977 -47.76 17.63 -4.89
C TRP A 977 -49.04 17.21 -4.18
N ALA A 978 -49.20 15.92 -3.85
CA ALA A 978 -50.36 15.43 -3.09
C ALA A 978 -50.45 16.08 -1.70
N LEU A 979 -49.32 16.27 -1.01
CA LEU A 979 -49.24 16.86 0.34
C LEU A 979 -49.29 18.40 0.37
N ARG A 980 -49.40 19.08 -0.78
CA ARG A 980 -49.34 20.55 -0.87
C ARG A 980 -50.36 21.27 0.01
N GLY A 981 -51.56 20.70 0.16
CA GLY A 981 -52.62 21.25 0.99
C GLY A 981 -52.24 21.23 2.48
N ALA A 982 -51.81 20.07 2.98
CA ALA A 982 -51.35 19.90 4.36
C ALA A 982 -50.15 20.80 4.68
N LEU A 983 -49.20 20.97 3.75
CA LEU A 983 -48.06 21.89 3.90
C LEU A 983 -48.50 23.36 3.98
N LEU A 984 -49.48 23.77 3.16
CA LEU A 984 -50.01 25.13 3.18
C LEU A 984 -50.72 25.43 4.50
N GLU A 985 -51.54 24.51 5.00
CA GLU A 985 -52.19 24.66 6.30
C GLU A 985 -51.17 24.63 7.46
N GLY A 986 -50.16 23.77 7.37
CA GLY A 986 -49.03 23.75 8.31
C GLY A 986 -48.25 25.06 8.42
N SER A 987 -48.14 25.79 7.30
CA SER A 987 -47.50 27.12 7.29
C SER A 987 -48.31 28.19 8.04
N ARG A 988 -49.62 27.98 8.23
CA ARG A 988 -50.52 28.88 8.95
C ARG A 988 -50.68 28.51 10.42
N HIS A 989 -50.76 27.21 10.71
CA HIS A 989 -51.23 26.69 12.00
C HIS A 989 -50.22 25.79 12.74
N GLY A 990 -48.96 25.74 12.30
CA GLY A 990 -47.93 24.96 13.00
C GLY A 990 -47.76 25.40 14.46
N ALA A 991 -47.55 24.44 15.37
CA ALA A 991 -47.53 24.64 16.82
C ALA A 991 -46.43 25.58 17.32
N ARG A 992 -45.35 25.75 16.54
CA ARG A 992 -44.25 26.68 16.81
C ARG A 992 -43.92 27.45 15.53
N ALA A 993 -43.48 28.71 15.68
CA ALA A 993 -43.04 29.55 14.55
C ALA A 993 -41.94 28.87 13.70
N PHE A 994 -41.06 28.09 14.34
CA PHE A 994 -40.07 27.27 13.62
C PHE A 994 -40.71 26.25 12.68
N ARG A 995 -41.75 25.52 13.11
CA ARG A 995 -42.45 24.51 12.29
C ARG A 995 -43.18 25.16 11.11
N GLN A 996 -43.77 26.33 11.31
CA GLN A 996 -44.41 27.12 10.24
C GLN A 996 -43.41 27.49 9.14
N VAL A 997 -42.20 27.94 9.51
CA VAL A 997 -41.13 28.20 8.54
C VAL A 997 -40.64 26.93 7.86
N GLN A 998 -40.50 25.81 8.58
CA GLN A 998 -40.12 24.54 7.96
C GLN A 998 -41.17 24.06 6.94
N ALA A 999 -42.46 24.23 7.23
CA ALA A 999 -43.54 23.95 6.29
C ALA A 999 -43.41 24.80 5.01
N LEU A 1000 -43.07 26.09 5.14
CA LEU A 1000 -42.81 26.96 3.98
C LEU A 1000 -41.57 26.52 3.19
N SER A 1001 -40.51 26.07 3.86
CA SER A 1001 -39.31 25.52 3.21
C SER A 1001 -39.62 24.25 2.42
N MET A 1002 -40.39 23.33 3.00
CA MET A 1002 -40.89 22.11 2.34
C MET A 1002 -41.80 22.45 1.15
N LEU A 1003 -42.74 23.37 1.34
CA LEU A 1003 -43.62 23.85 0.28
C LEU A 1003 -42.82 24.52 -0.86
N GLN A 1004 -41.72 25.21 -0.53
CA GLN A 1004 -40.82 25.79 -1.53
C GLN A 1004 -40.22 24.71 -2.43
N ALA A 1005 -39.76 23.59 -1.86
CA ALA A 1005 -39.22 22.47 -2.62
C ALA A 1005 -40.26 21.87 -3.57
N VAL A 1006 -41.50 21.69 -3.09
CA VAL A 1006 -42.63 21.20 -3.92
C VAL A 1006 -42.93 22.17 -5.07
N LEU A 1007 -42.98 23.49 -4.81
CA LEU A 1007 -43.26 24.50 -5.83
C LEU A 1007 -42.11 24.61 -6.86
N GLN A 1008 -40.86 24.45 -6.43
CA GLN A 1008 -39.70 24.47 -7.34
C GLN A 1008 -39.77 23.32 -8.36
N GLN A 1009 -40.25 22.14 -7.97
CA GLN A 1009 -40.44 21.00 -8.87
C GLN A 1009 -41.53 21.27 -9.94
N GLN A 1010 -42.48 22.16 -9.69
CA GLN A 1010 -43.52 22.51 -10.68
C GLN A 1010 -43.01 23.46 -11.78
N GLN A 1011 -41.83 24.05 -11.59
CA GLN A 1011 -41.27 25.05 -12.51
C GLN A 1011 -40.74 24.41 -13.80
N GLN A 1012 -40.29 23.16 -13.78
CA GLN A 1012 -39.79 22.44 -14.96
C GLN A 1012 -40.89 21.53 -15.51
N ASN A 1013 -41.04 21.49 -16.84
CA ASN A 1013 -42.04 20.64 -17.49
C ASN A 1013 -41.86 19.14 -17.15
N ASP A 1014 -40.61 18.68 -17.03
CA ASP A 1014 -40.30 17.25 -16.81
C ASP A 1014 -40.66 16.75 -15.40
N THR A 1015 -40.77 17.66 -14.42
CA THR A 1015 -41.07 17.32 -13.01
C THR A 1015 -42.43 17.83 -12.53
N ARG A 1016 -43.17 18.54 -13.40
CA ARG A 1016 -44.49 19.12 -13.08
C ARG A 1016 -45.53 18.00 -12.93
N GLN A 1017 -46.29 18.06 -11.84
CA GLN A 1017 -47.26 17.02 -11.43
C GLN A 1017 -48.71 17.38 -11.72
N ALA A 1018 -48.99 18.63 -12.09
CA ALA A 1018 -50.33 19.11 -12.40
C ALA A 1018 -50.34 20.06 -13.59
N SER A 1019 -51.55 20.38 -14.08
CA SER A 1019 -51.69 21.36 -15.14
C SER A 1019 -51.19 22.73 -14.69
N THR A 1020 -50.75 23.56 -15.63
CA THR A 1020 -50.33 24.94 -15.35
C THR A 1020 -51.42 25.72 -14.61
N ASP A 1021 -52.69 25.48 -14.95
CA ASP A 1021 -53.84 26.13 -14.32
C ASP A 1021 -54.01 25.73 -12.85
N ASP A 1022 -53.86 24.44 -12.53
CA ASP A 1022 -53.92 23.95 -11.14
C ASP A 1022 -52.78 24.51 -10.29
N VAL A 1023 -51.57 24.61 -10.87
CA VAL A 1023 -50.42 25.20 -10.19
C VAL A 1023 -50.64 26.68 -9.91
N LEU A 1024 -51.16 27.43 -10.88
CA LEU A 1024 -51.45 28.87 -10.72
C LEU A 1024 -52.60 29.12 -9.73
N THR A 1025 -53.62 28.27 -9.74
CA THR A 1025 -54.71 28.30 -8.75
C THR A 1025 -54.17 28.05 -7.34
N PHE A 1026 -53.27 27.09 -7.17
CA PHE A 1026 -52.61 26.85 -5.90
C PHE A 1026 -51.69 28.02 -5.50
N MET A 1027 -50.96 28.64 -6.44
CA MET A 1027 -50.16 29.84 -6.17
C MET A 1027 -50.99 31.01 -5.64
N ALA A 1028 -52.24 31.16 -6.08
CA ALA A 1028 -53.16 32.16 -5.53
C ALA A 1028 -53.52 31.84 -4.06
N GLN A 1029 -53.69 30.57 -3.70
CA GLN A 1029 -53.90 30.16 -2.31
C GLN A 1029 -52.64 30.40 -1.44
N VAL A 1030 -51.46 30.15 -2.00
CA VAL A 1030 -50.16 30.45 -1.37
C VAL A 1030 -50.02 31.94 -1.11
N ARG A 1031 -50.37 32.81 -2.08
CA ARG A 1031 -50.40 34.26 -1.88
C ARG A 1031 -51.27 34.63 -0.66
N GLU A 1032 -52.52 34.17 -0.63
CA GLU A 1032 -53.44 34.50 0.46
C GLU A 1032 -52.89 34.06 1.82
N ALA A 1033 -52.36 32.83 1.91
CA ALA A 1033 -51.75 32.31 3.13
C ALA A 1033 -50.60 33.20 3.61
N VAL A 1034 -49.65 33.49 2.74
CA VAL A 1034 -48.42 34.16 3.15
C VAL A 1034 -48.66 35.64 3.46
N LEU A 1035 -49.49 36.33 2.69
CA LEU A 1035 -49.84 37.72 2.97
C LEU A 1035 -50.66 37.86 4.25
N ALA A 1036 -51.51 36.89 4.58
CA ALA A 1036 -52.20 36.85 5.86
C ALA A 1036 -51.21 36.71 7.03
N VAL A 1037 -50.19 35.83 6.91
CA VAL A 1037 -49.12 35.68 7.92
C VAL A 1037 -48.33 36.98 8.09
N VAL A 1038 -47.95 37.63 6.99
CA VAL A 1038 -47.22 38.92 7.04
C VAL A 1038 -48.04 40.01 7.72
N ARG A 1039 -49.33 40.11 7.41
CA ARG A 1039 -50.23 41.09 8.06
C ARG A 1039 -50.42 40.78 9.55
N ALA A 1040 -50.66 39.52 9.90
CA ALA A 1040 -50.81 39.11 11.29
C ALA A 1040 -49.55 39.41 12.13
N ALA A 1041 -48.36 39.24 11.55
CA ALA A 1041 -47.09 39.56 12.22
C ALA A 1041 -46.97 41.05 12.59
N THR A 1042 -47.59 41.96 11.83
CA THR A 1042 -47.56 43.40 12.16
C THR A 1042 -48.25 43.74 13.48
N THR A 1043 -49.14 42.86 13.94
CA THR A 1043 -49.96 43.04 15.16
C THR A 1043 -49.69 42.00 16.25
N SER A 1044 -49.09 40.84 15.92
CA SER A 1044 -48.90 39.70 16.82
C SER A 1044 -47.44 39.39 17.10
N ASP A 1045 -47.11 39.09 18.36
CA ASP A 1045 -45.73 38.79 18.79
C ASP A 1045 -45.18 37.41 18.39
N VAL A 1046 -45.98 36.59 17.70
CA VAL A 1046 -45.64 35.19 17.38
C VAL A 1046 -44.44 35.05 16.41
N LEU A 1047 -44.24 36.00 15.48
CA LEU A 1047 -43.09 36.00 14.57
C LEU A 1047 -42.16 37.19 14.82
N ASN A 1048 -40.86 36.91 14.92
CA ASN A 1048 -39.81 37.92 14.97
C ASN A 1048 -39.35 38.36 13.56
N SER A 1049 -38.52 39.39 13.48
CA SER A 1049 -38.04 39.97 12.20
C SER A 1049 -37.26 38.97 11.34
N GLN A 1050 -36.50 38.06 11.96
CA GLN A 1050 -35.72 37.04 11.25
C GLN A 1050 -36.63 35.98 10.59
N ARG A 1051 -37.64 35.49 11.31
CA ARG A 1051 -38.61 34.52 10.77
C ARG A 1051 -39.51 35.16 9.70
N LEU A 1052 -39.93 36.40 9.91
CA LEU A 1052 -40.68 37.15 8.90
C LEU A 1052 -39.88 37.37 7.62
N LYS A 1053 -38.55 37.54 7.72
CA LYS A 1053 -37.65 37.59 6.57
C LYS A 1053 -37.63 36.28 5.78
N GLU A 1054 -37.72 35.13 6.44
CA GLU A 1054 -37.79 33.81 5.79
C GLU A 1054 -39.12 33.64 5.03
N VAL A 1055 -40.23 34.06 5.63
CA VAL A 1055 -41.56 34.10 4.97
C VAL A 1055 -41.55 34.98 3.72
N LEU A 1056 -40.94 36.18 3.80
CA LEU A 1056 -40.79 37.06 2.64
C LEU A 1056 -39.86 36.47 1.57
N ARG A 1057 -38.75 35.82 1.96
CA ARG A 1057 -37.89 35.11 1.00
C ARG A 1057 -38.66 34.01 0.27
N PHE A 1058 -39.47 33.21 0.96
CA PHE A 1058 -40.34 32.22 0.34
C PHE A 1058 -41.30 32.87 -0.67
N THR A 1059 -41.97 33.96 -0.26
CA THR A 1059 -42.91 34.71 -1.12
C THR A 1059 -42.23 35.18 -2.41
N LEU A 1060 -41.02 35.75 -2.30
CA LEU A 1060 -40.22 36.17 -3.45
C LEU A 1060 -39.91 35.00 -4.40
N HIS A 1061 -39.60 33.83 -3.85
CA HIS A 1061 -39.39 32.62 -4.65
C HIS A 1061 -40.69 32.17 -5.34
N ALA A 1062 -41.82 32.15 -4.65
CA ALA A 1062 -43.12 31.82 -5.23
C ALA A 1062 -43.51 32.76 -6.38
N ILE A 1063 -43.27 34.07 -6.25
CA ILE A 1063 -43.45 35.06 -7.33
C ILE A 1063 -42.54 34.76 -8.52
N ARG A 1064 -41.26 34.44 -8.29
CA ARG A 1064 -40.31 34.08 -9.36
C ARG A 1064 -40.71 32.79 -10.08
N ILE A 1065 -41.19 31.79 -9.36
CA ILE A 1065 -41.70 30.53 -9.93
C ILE A 1065 -42.94 30.84 -10.79
N THR A 1066 -43.88 31.62 -10.26
CA THR A 1066 -45.08 32.06 -11.00
C THR A 1066 -44.70 32.78 -12.29
N ALA A 1067 -43.72 33.69 -12.25
CA ALA A 1067 -43.24 34.41 -13.43
C ALA A 1067 -42.60 33.49 -14.49
N ARG A 1068 -41.88 32.45 -14.05
CA ARG A 1068 -41.29 31.46 -14.97
C ARG A 1068 -42.34 30.57 -15.62
N ILE A 1069 -43.32 30.10 -14.86
CA ILE A 1069 -44.43 29.30 -15.39
C ILE A 1069 -45.30 30.15 -16.33
N ALA A 1070 -45.60 31.39 -15.95
CA ALA A 1070 -46.34 32.33 -16.79
C ALA A 1070 -45.59 32.69 -18.08
N ALA A 1071 -44.24 32.63 -18.11
CA ALA A 1071 -43.44 32.83 -19.32
C ALA A 1071 -43.64 31.76 -20.40
N GLU A 1072 -44.24 30.63 -20.05
CA GLU A 1072 -44.63 29.58 -21.00
C GLU A 1072 -45.97 29.88 -21.69
N SER A 1073 -46.76 30.83 -21.17
CA SER A 1073 -48.02 31.26 -21.78
C SER A 1073 -47.85 32.59 -22.54
N ASP A 1074 -48.62 32.78 -23.62
CA ASP A 1074 -48.61 34.01 -24.42
C ASP A 1074 -49.13 35.25 -23.66
N ASP A 1075 -49.62 35.08 -22.42
CA ASP A 1075 -50.27 36.10 -21.59
C ASP A 1075 -49.65 36.21 -20.18
N THR A 1076 -48.32 36.27 -20.15
CA THR A 1076 -47.47 36.49 -18.96
C THR A 1076 -47.98 37.59 -18.02
N GLY A 1077 -48.28 38.77 -18.57
CA GLY A 1077 -48.65 39.95 -17.79
C GLY A 1077 -49.97 39.77 -17.05
N THR A 1078 -50.99 39.20 -17.71
CA THR A 1078 -52.31 38.97 -17.12
C THR A 1078 -52.28 37.86 -16.09
N THR A 1079 -51.53 36.79 -16.35
CA THR A 1079 -51.36 35.66 -15.42
C THR A 1079 -50.64 36.09 -14.15
N MET A 1080 -49.58 36.90 -14.28
CA MET A 1080 -48.86 37.46 -13.14
C MET A 1080 -49.74 38.42 -12.32
N ALA A 1081 -50.52 39.27 -12.99
CA ALA A 1081 -51.43 40.20 -12.31
C ALA A 1081 -52.57 39.47 -11.58
N ALA A 1082 -53.05 38.33 -12.11
CA ALA A 1082 -54.08 37.51 -11.47
C ALA A 1082 -53.56 36.75 -10.24
N CYS A 1083 -52.37 36.14 -10.34
CA CYS A 1083 -51.76 35.39 -9.23
C CYS A 1083 -51.17 36.30 -8.16
N TRP A 1084 -50.59 37.46 -8.50
CA TRP A 1084 -49.94 38.38 -7.56
C TRP A 1084 -50.36 39.84 -7.81
N PRO A 1085 -51.55 40.27 -7.37
CA PRO A 1085 -52.05 41.62 -7.63
C PRO A 1085 -51.18 42.71 -6.99
N LEU A 1086 -50.71 43.66 -7.81
CA LEU A 1086 -49.84 44.76 -7.37
C LEU A 1086 -50.42 45.60 -6.21
N PRO A 1087 -51.73 45.96 -6.18
CA PRO A 1087 -52.29 46.73 -5.08
C PRO A 1087 -52.23 46.01 -3.74
N VAL A 1088 -52.38 44.68 -3.73
CA VAL A 1088 -52.40 43.86 -2.52
C VAL A 1088 -50.98 43.77 -1.92
N LEU A 1089 -49.95 43.67 -2.77
CA LEU A 1089 -48.55 43.71 -2.35
C LEU A 1089 -48.13 45.09 -1.81
N GLN A 1090 -48.57 46.17 -2.46
CA GLN A 1090 -48.32 47.55 -2.01
C GLN A 1090 -48.97 47.81 -0.65
N GLN A 1091 -50.23 47.44 -0.47
CA GLN A 1091 -50.93 47.56 0.81
C GLN A 1091 -50.22 46.81 1.93
N THR A 1092 -49.70 45.61 1.64
CA THR A 1092 -48.98 44.80 2.63
C THR A 1092 -47.61 45.41 2.97
N ALA A 1093 -46.94 46.02 1.99
CA ALA A 1093 -45.70 46.76 2.21
C ALA A 1093 -45.91 48.02 3.06
N GLU A 1094 -47.01 48.74 2.84
CA GLU A 1094 -47.41 49.90 3.66
C GLU A 1094 -47.68 49.47 5.10
N SER A 1095 -48.43 48.38 5.30
CA SER A 1095 -48.70 47.85 6.66
C SER A 1095 -47.42 47.48 7.43
N LEU A 1096 -46.40 46.97 6.74
CA LEU A 1096 -45.09 46.71 7.36
C LEU A 1096 -44.32 47.99 7.69
N GLN A 1097 -44.44 49.04 6.87
CA GLN A 1097 -43.77 50.32 7.09
C GLN A 1097 -44.38 51.13 8.23
N THR A 1098 -45.69 51.01 8.44
CA THR A 1098 -46.41 51.68 9.52
C THR A 1098 -46.45 50.89 10.83
N SER A 1099 -45.91 49.65 10.85
CA SER A 1099 -45.87 48.82 12.05
C SER A 1099 -44.73 49.24 12.96
N ASP A 1100 -45.05 49.54 14.23
CA ASP A 1100 -44.04 49.89 15.25
C ASP A 1100 -42.94 48.83 15.40
N ARG A 1101 -43.28 47.55 15.14
CA ARG A 1101 -42.39 46.40 15.29
C ARG A 1101 -41.37 46.26 14.14
N PHE A 1102 -41.72 46.69 12.92
CA PHE A 1102 -40.90 46.41 11.72
C PHE A 1102 -40.56 47.65 10.87
N GLN A 1103 -41.00 48.85 11.26
CA GLN A 1103 -40.69 50.10 10.55
C GLN A 1103 -39.18 50.33 10.33
N SER A 1104 -38.32 49.92 11.28
CA SER A 1104 -36.86 50.06 11.19
C SER A 1104 -36.15 48.93 10.42
N SER A 1105 -36.86 47.87 10.02
CA SER A 1105 -36.27 46.67 9.40
C SER A 1105 -36.03 46.85 7.90
N THR A 1106 -34.92 47.50 7.53
CA THR A 1106 -34.52 47.76 6.13
C THR A 1106 -34.52 46.52 5.25
N SER A 1107 -34.16 45.35 5.79
CA SER A 1107 -34.12 44.09 5.04
C SER A 1107 -35.50 43.54 4.64
N LEU A 1108 -36.55 43.74 5.46
CA LEU A 1108 -37.92 43.32 5.14
C LEU A 1108 -38.51 44.22 4.05
N HIS A 1109 -38.30 45.53 4.19
CA HIS A 1109 -38.72 46.54 3.20
C HIS A 1109 -38.01 46.33 1.86
N GLY A 1110 -36.73 45.95 1.89
CA GLY A 1110 -35.96 45.59 0.70
C GLY A 1110 -36.58 44.43 -0.08
N LEU A 1111 -36.95 43.34 0.60
CA LEU A 1111 -37.59 42.18 -0.04
C LEU A 1111 -38.96 42.53 -0.64
N MET A 1112 -39.79 43.31 0.06
CA MET A 1112 -41.09 43.76 -0.47
C MET A 1112 -40.94 44.65 -1.71
N LYS A 1113 -39.96 45.58 -1.72
CA LYS A 1113 -39.65 46.39 -2.91
C LYS A 1113 -39.22 45.52 -4.09
N GLU A 1114 -38.43 44.48 -3.82
CA GLU A 1114 -38.01 43.53 -4.86
C GLU A 1114 -39.20 42.77 -5.45
N MET A 1115 -40.11 42.25 -4.62
CA MET A 1115 -41.33 41.57 -5.09
C MET A 1115 -42.20 42.48 -5.97
N ILE A 1116 -42.45 43.71 -5.53
CA ILE A 1116 -43.22 44.73 -6.28
C ILE A 1116 -42.52 45.06 -7.61
N SER A 1117 -41.19 45.11 -7.63
CA SER A 1117 -40.41 45.33 -8.85
C SER A 1117 -40.55 44.18 -9.84
N ILE A 1118 -40.60 42.92 -9.40
CA ILE A 1118 -40.72 41.76 -10.30
C ILE A 1118 -42.10 41.72 -10.95
N VAL A 1119 -43.16 41.93 -10.15
CA VAL A 1119 -44.55 41.96 -10.64
C VAL A 1119 -44.79 43.16 -11.57
N SER A 1120 -44.25 44.34 -11.26
CA SER A 1120 -44.42 45.52 -12.12
C SER A 1120 -43.65 45.43 -13.45
N ARG A 1121 -42.45 44.83 -13.47
CA ARG A 1121 -41.69 44.60 -14.72
C ARG A 1121 -42.37 43.60 -15.65
N THR A 1122 -43.04 42.60 -15.10
CA THR A 1122 -43.79 41.61 -15.88
C THR A 1122 -45.13 42.16 -16.39
N ALA A 1123 -45.73 43.12 -15.67
CA ALA A 1123 -46.92 43.86 -16.12
C ALA A 1123 -46.63 44.93 -17.21
N THR A 1124 -45.38 45.39 -17.36
CA THR A 1124 -44.99 46.49 -18.26
C THR A 1124 -44.22 46.05 -19.51
N ALA A 1125 -43.97 44.74 -19.69
CA ALA A 1125 -43.32 44.24 -20.90
C ALA A 1125 -44.25 44.42 -22.12
N PRO A 1126 -43.91 45.26 -23.11
CA PRO A 1126 -44.72 45.42 -24.29
C PRO A 1126 -44.62 44.16 -25.16
N THR A 1127 -45.77 43.72 -25.68
CA THR A 1127 -45.94 42.76 -26.78
C THR A 1127 -45.20 43.26 -28.03
N GLN A 1128 -43.89 43.01 -28.12
CA GLN A 1128 -43.14 43.22 -29.35
C GLN A 1128 -43.20 41.98 -30.23
N THR A 1129 -44.13 42.04 -31.17
CA THR A 1129 -44.15 41.23 -32.39
C THR A 1129 -42.85 41.46 -33.18
N LYS A 1130 -41.91 40.51 -33.11
CA LYS A 1130 -40.86 40.34 -34.12
C LYS A 1130 -40.97 38.96 -34.75
N LYS A 1131 -41.53 38.94 -35.96
CA LYS A 1131 -41.37 37.88 -36.96
C LYS A 1131 -39.95 37.31 -36.90
N ARG A 1132 -39.83 36.02 -36.66
CA ARG A 1132 -38.66 35.25 -37.10
C ARG A 1132 -39.14 33.95 -37.72
N ALA A 1133 -38.86 33.85 -39.01
CA ALA A 1133 -39.09 32.68 -39.83
C ALA A 1133 -38.44 31.44 -39.23
N ALA A 1134 -39.04 30.29 -39.53
CA ALA A 1134 -38.49 28.96 -39.28
C ALA A 1134 -37.02 28.87 -39.73
N PRO A 1135 -36.26 28.00 -39.07
CA PRO A 1135 -35.55 27.02 -39.87
C PRO A 1135 -35.73 25.60 -39.33
N SER A 1136 -36.00 24.73 -40.29
CA SER A 1136 -35.73 23.31 -40.28
C SER A 1136 -34.33 22.99 -39.71
N SER A 1137 -34.27 21.85 -39.01
CA SER A 1137 -33.15 20.90 -38.91
C SER A 1137 -31.81 21.32 -39.54
N VAL A 1138 -30.73 21.24 -38.75
CA VAL A 1138 -29.50 20.45 -39.03
C VAL A 1138 -28.31 20.97 -38.19
N ALA A 1139 -27.61 20.00 -37.59
CA ALA A 1139 -26.20 19.99 -37.18
C ALA A 1139 -25.74 20.83 -35.97
N SER A 1140 -25.56 20.11 -34.86
CA SER A 1140 -24.44 20.33 -33.94
C SER A 1140 -23.12 19.86 -34.59
N LYS A 1141 -22.27 20.82 -34.96
CA LYS A 1141 -20.80 20.72 -34.97
C LYS A 1141 -20.34 21.81 -33.99
N GLY A 1142 -19.49 21.64 -32.99
CA GLY A 1142 -18.66 20.53 -32.54
C GLY A 1142 -17.55 21.16 -31.67
N SER A 1143 -17.21 20.53 -30.55
CA SER A 1143 -15.88 20.59 -29.90
C SER A 1143 -15.92 19.61 -28.73
N LYS A 1144 -15.66 18.32 -28.97
CA LYS A 1144 -14.36 17.62 -28.88
C LYS A 1144 -13.69 17.68 -27.50
N LYS A 1145 -13.82 16.59 -26.75
CA LYS A 1145 -12.76 15.64 -26.33
C LYS A 1145 -13.43 14.59 -25.40
N ALA A 1146 -13.15 13.29 -25.42
CA ALA A 1146 -12.22 12.46 -26.18
C ALA A 1146 -12.64 10.98 -25.95
N THR A 1147 -12.45 10.09 -26.92
CA THR A 1147 -12.13 8.66 -26.66
C THR A 1147 -11.76 7.91 -27.95
N LYS A 1148 -10.72 7.06 -27.85
CA LYS A 1148 -10.30 5.97 -28.76
C LYS A 1148 -9.82 6.35 -30.17
N LYS A 1149 -8.93 5.62 -30.85
CA LYS A 1149 -7.90 4.59 -30.54
C LYS A 1149 -7.18 4.34 -31.89
N ALA A 1150 -5.94 3.85 -31.83
CA ALA A 1150 -5.24 3.06 -32.85
C ALA A 1150 -4.87 3.71 -34.21
N LYS A 1151 -3.58 3.59 -34.55
CA LYS A 1151 -3.14 3.41 -35.93
C LYS A 1151 -2.02 2.38 -35.92
N ALA A 1152 -2.30 1.22 -36.51
CA ALA A 1152 -1.33 0.26 -36.98
C ALA A 1152 -1.58 0.10 -38.48
N VAL A 1153 -0.55 0.26 -39.31
CA VAL A 1153 -0.33 -0.41 -40.61
C VAL A 1153 1.21 -0.35 -40.83
N VAL A 1154 1.91 -1.45 -40.51
CA VAL A 1154 2.62 -2.37 -41.44
C VAL A 1154 3.79 -1.72 -42.19
N GLU A 1155 5.00 -2.06 -41.74
CA GLU A 1155 5.91 -2.96 -42.46
C GLU A 1155 6.19 -4.18 -41.57
#